data_AF-A0AAP2GW02-F1
#
_entry.id   AF-A0AAP2GW02-F1
#
_cell.length_a   1.000
_cell.length_b   1.000
_cell.length_c   1.000
_cell.angle_alpha   90.00
_cell.angle_beta   90.00
_cell.angle_gamma   90.00
#
_symmetry.space_group_name_H-M   'P 1'
#
loop_
_entity.id
_entity.type
_entity.pdbx_description
1 polymer ?
#
loop_
_entity_poly.entity_id
_entity_poly.type
_entity_poly.pdbx_seq_one_letter_code
_entity_poly.pdbx_strand_id
1 'polypeptide(L)'
;MRCILTVALVALCCTPAFLQDFNHYKTVQSQGPVPKDFTDRSAAKYAQELTNLSRDKEETRREHRGRKKFYLESTFNLDEFLGSGNVLFNDEISVYTSGVLQEVLKPYPALQSKLRVYTVKSPVTNAFTTNNGIIFINLGLLARLENEAQLAFVLGHEATHYEKKHVINSYVNNVVIEESRDYRKVSSSDKEYAKSSYSRELETEADLGAIDIYTRSAYSKDSVGSIFDVLRNGDHPIFWTRFDKRTFESGRYIFPDTLVARSVKSTYPQEDDDALNTHPDVRKRKRVVARKFRDGGPGDLYRVSKTGFEKVRKMARFELCRLYLLEHLYFDALALATSLQEQDPTSVFLKETVAKALYGLAKAKLAEDEYQRQENWAGTEAYLAEFFNRQTAYETSVTAMRELNKCLEAAPDNKEIALMLNDLIRSLAAEQEDLEESFVRTASEKDVPELEYPYTQYAFLDFKDSDKFFDRFDNQIAIVRKEIAEDKKISRKKKKVKVKEKPLEVNKVVVVNPIYKKIDARKKQRVRHIEAEEVLLNIDEKIGVAAGKLDLSSEVINPNNLTSGSIRTMQSNSILNDWIDEQMRSEKLQVSSIYNEITTLADSYKTDHFVWMGGVTVTRKRRGKMWLVLASAAVPPAAPLLIPLVFTPKGRNLYFSLVFNVRTQALEVVDVRSMSVRDNANILQSNIYYTLLKLKKTKVKV
;
A
#
# COMPACT_ATOMS: atom_id res chain seq x y z
N MET A 1 -46.64 32.46 -3.78
CA MET A 1 -45.45 33.28 -4.07
C MET A 1 -44.47 33.14 -2.90
N ARG A 2 -43.36 32.43 -3.18
CA ARG A 2 -42.03 32.50 -2.55
C ARG A 2 -41.87 32.30 -1.03
N CYS A 3 -41.59 31.04 -0.69
CA CYS A 3 -40.54 30.64 0.25
C CYS A 3 -39.16 31.02 -0.31
N ILE A 4 -38.45 31.98 0.30
CA ILE A 4 -37.00 32.17 0.15
C ILE A 4 -36.49 32.82 1.44
N LEU A 5 -35.96 32.08 2.41
CA LEU A 5 -34.99 32.59 3.39
C LEU A 5 -34.48 31.50 4.35
N THR A 6 -33.77 30.49 3.84
CA THR A 6 -32.84 29.66 4.64
C THR A 6 -31.84 28.92 3.73
N VAL A 7 -31.14 29.67 2.87
CA VAL A 7 -29.94 29.21 2.16
C VAL A 7 -28.94 30.38 2.12
N ALA A 8 -28.25 30.63 3.23
CA ALA A 8 -27.07 31.51 3.28
C ALA A 8 -26.45 31.53 4.69
N LEU A 9 -25.91 30.41 5.18
CA LEU A 9 -24.98 30.40 6.33
C LEU A 9 -24.25 29.06 6.49
N VAL A 10 -23.57 28.61 5.42
CA VAL A 10 -22.53 27.55 5.50
C VAL A 10 -21.22 27.99 4.81
N ALA A 11 -21.18 29.18 4.20
CA ALA A 11 -19.94 29.77 3.70
C ALA A 11 -19.25 30.54 4.83
N LEU A 12 -18.30 29.89 5.52
CA LEU A 12 -17.16 30.45 6.31
C LEU A 12 -16.77 29.53 7.47
N CYS A 13 -16.44 28.28 7.16
CA CYS A 13 -15.36 27.59 7.85
C CYS A 13 -14.31 27.24 6.80
N CYS A 14 -13.64 28.27 6.27
CA CYS A 14 -12.36 28.07 5.62
C CYS A 14 -11.38 27.64 6.71
N THR A 15 -11.31 26.34 6.97
CA THR A 15 -10.07 25.75 7.48
C THR A 15 -8.97 26.22 6.53
N PRO A 16 -7.84 26.77 7.03
CA PRO A 16 -6.75 27.16 6.14
C PRO A 16 -6.39 25.93 5.32
N ALA A 17 -6.62 26.00 4.00
CA ALA A 17 -6.08 25.02 3.09
C ALA A 17 -4.57 25.13 3.24
N PHE A 18 -3.97 24.20 3.99
CA PHE A 18 -2.52 24.10 4.07
C PHE A 18 -2.04 23.96 2.63
N LEU A 19 -1.40 25.00 2.11
CA LEU A 19 -0.79 24.93 0.80
C LEU A 19 0.30 23.86 0.88
N GLN A 20 0.19 22.81 0.05
CA GLN A 20 1.22 21.80 -0.02
C GLN A 20 2.56 22.44 -0.43
N ASP A 21 3.57 22.32 0.43
CA ASP A 21 4.94 22.70 0.11
C ASP A 21 5.59 21.56 -0.66
N PHE A 22 5.85 21.75 -1.95
CA PHE A 22 6.50 20.73 -2.78
C PHE A 22 8.02 20.62 -2.54
N ASN A 23 8.64 21.57 -1.81
CA ASN A 23 10.02 21.40 -1.36
C ASN A 23 10.10 20.43 -0.18
N HIS A 24 9.20 20.57 0.80
CA HIS A 24 9.07 19.68 1.97
C HIS A 24 7.73 18.94 1.94
N TYR A 25 7.52 18.17 0.88
CA TYR A 25 6.26 17.50 0.62
C TYR A 25 5.88 16.55 1.76
N LYS A 26 4.62 16.63 2.20
CA LYS A 26 4.02 15.75 3.20
C LYS A 26 2.97 14.84 2.55
N THR A 27 2.94 13.57 2.96
CA THR A 27 1.95 12.62 2.43
C THR A 27 0.52 13.15 2.55
N VAL A 28 -0.30 12.94 1.52
CA VAL A 28 -1.71 13.33 1.55
C VAL A 28 -2.44 12.48 2.60
N GLN A 29 -3.25 13.14 3.41
CA GLN A 29 -4.00 12.53 4.51
C GLN A 29 -5.47 12.93 4.44
N SER A 30 -6.34 12.07 4.95
CA SER A 30 -7.77 12.38 5.10
C SER A 30 -7.98 13.60 6.00
N GLN A 31 -9.04 14.37 5.74
CA GLN A 31 -9.35 15.60 6.47
C GLN A 31 -10.80 15.66 6.94
N GLY A 32 -11.09 16.60 7.85
CA GLY A 32 -12.45 16.89 8.27
C GLY A 32 -13.16 15.73 8.99
N PRO A 33 -14.50 15.75 9.06
CA PRO A 33 -15.26 14.70 9.72
C PRO A 33 -15.23 13.40 8.91
N VAL A 34 -15.09 12.28 9.61
CA VAL A 34 -15.10 10.94 9.02
C VAL A 34 -16.48 10.65 8.41
N PRO A 35 -16.58 10.32 7.11
CA PRO A 35 -17.86 10.06 6.45
C PRO A 35 -18.59 8.83 6.99
N LYS A 36 -19.92 8.79 6.81
CA LYS A 36 -20.76 7.67 7.25
C LYS A 36 -20.34 6.32 6.68
N ASP A 37 -19.77 6.30 5.48
CA ASP A 37 -19.23 5.08 4.88
C ASP A 37 -18.16 4.41 5.74
N PHE A 38 -17.46 5.14 6.59
CA PHE A 38 -16.42 4.61 7.47
C PHE A 38 -16.92 4.39 8.90
N THR A 39 -17.99 5.09 9.33
CA THR A 39 -18.49 5.02 10.72
C THR A 39 -19.65 4.04 10.88
N ASP A 40 -20.47 3.84 9.85
CA ASP A 40 -21.63 2.96 9.92
C ASP A 40 -21.20 1.50 9.91
N ARG A 41 -21.81 0.69 10.78
CA ARG A 41 -21.48 -0.73 10.96
C ARG A 41 -21.75 -1.55 9.70
N SER A 42 -20.82 -2.45 9.36
CA SER A 42 -20.96 -3.35 8.20
C SER A 42 -22.22 -4.20 8.30
N ALA A 43 -22.51 -4.76 9.48
CA ALA A 43 -23.73 -5.52 9.72
C ALA A 43 -25.01 -4.69 9.51
N ALA A 44 -25.00 -3.40 9.87
CA ALA A 44 -26.16 -2.52 9.71
C ALA A 44 -26.39 -2.16 8.23
N LYS A 45 -25.31 -1.80 7.51
CA LYS A 45 -25.34 -1.59 6.06
C LYS A 45 -25.87 -2.81 5.32
N TYR A 46 -25.36 -4.00 5.67
CA TYR A 46 -25.83 -5.27 5.09
C TYR A 46 -27.32 -5.54 5.38
N ALA A 47 -27.78 -5.25 6.59
CA ALA A 47 -29.19 -5.41 6.95
C ALA A 47 -30.09 -4.50 6.10
N GLN A 48 -29.67 -3.26 5.85
CA GLN A 48 -30.38 -2.32 4.99
C GLN A 48 -30.42 -2.81 3.52
N GLU A 49 -29.31 -3.31 2.99
CA GLU A 49 -29.27 -3.89 1.64
C GLU A 49 -30.24 -5.10 1.52
N LEU A 50 -30.33 -5.93 2.55
CA LEU A 50 -31.28 -7.03 2.58
C LEU A 50 -32.75 -6.58 2.60
N THR A 51 -33.07 -5.46 3.25
CA THR A 51 -34.44 -4.92 3.21
C THR A 51 -34.85 -4.44 1.83
N ASN A 52 -33.90 -3.95 1.04
CA ASN A 52 -34.11 -3.52 -0.34
C ASN A 52 -34.09 -4.67 -1.34
N LEU A 53 -33.60 -5.85 -0.93
CA LEU A 53 -33.49 -7.03 -1.78
C LEU A 53 -34.83 -7.77 -1.89
N SER A 54 -35.71 -7.32 -2.78
CA SER A 54 -36.84 -8.13 -3.22
C SER A 54 -36.39 -9.16 -4.26
N ARG A 55 -36.93 -10.38 -4.18
CA ARG A 55 -36.73 -11.38 -5.24
C ARG A 55 -37.59 -11.02 -6.44
N ASP A 56 -36.97 -10.72 -7.57
CA ASP A 56 -37.68 -10.51 -8.83
C ASP A 56 -38.34 -11.82 -9.29
N LYS A 57 -39.48 -11.73 -9.98
CA LYS A 57 -40.24 -12.92 -10.42
C LYS A 57 -39.42 -13.82 -11.36
N GLU A 58 -38.53 -13.23 -12.15
CA GLU A 58 -37.66 -13.91 -13.11
C GLU A 58 -36.36 -14.42 -12.47
N GLU A 59 -36.03 -13.97 -11.24
CA GLU A 59 -34.79 -14.35 -10.57
C GLU A 59 -34.86 -15.79 -10.03
N THR A 60 -33.89 -16.61 -10.43
CA THR A 60 -33.74 -17.97 -9.91
C THR A 60 -33.35 -17.95 -8.44
N ARG A 61 -33.70 -19.01 -7.69
CA ARG A 61 -33.25 -19.18 -6.28
C ARG A 61 -31.72 -19.15 -6.13
N ARG A 62 -30.98 -19.37 -7.21
CA ARG A 62 -29.53 -19.44 -7.19
C ARG A 62 -28.92 -18.05 -7.34
N GLU A 63 -29.40 -17.27 -8.29
CA GLU A 63 -29.05 -15.85 -8.44
C GLU A 63 -29.36 -15.08 -7.16
N HIS A 64 -30.56 -15.28 -6.59
CA HIS A 64 -30.95 -14.62 -5.34
C HIS A 64 -29.99 -14.93 -4.17
N ARG A 65 -29.56 -16.20 -4.05
CA ARG A 65 -28.55 -16.58 -3.04
C ARG A 65 -27.18 -16.00 -3.36
N GLY A 66 -26.82 -15.90 -4.65
CA GLY A 66 -25.62 -15.23 -5.13
C GLY A 66 -25.61 -13.76 -4.74
N ARG A 67 -26.69 -13.01 -5.00
CA ARG A 67 -26.84 -11.60 -4.59
C ARG A 67 -26.74 -11.42 -3.08
N LYS A 68 -27.45 -12.25 -2.31
CA LYS A 68 -27.37 -12.20 -0.84
C LYS A 68 -25.95 -12.44 -0.31
N LYS A 69 -25.21 -13.35 -0.94
CA LYS A 69 -23.80 -13.64 -0.61
C LYS A 69 -22.89 -12.48 -1.03
N PHE A 70 -23.09 -11.94 -2.23
CA PHE A 70 -22.39 -10.77 -2.74
C PHE A 70 -22.49 -9.60 -1.77
N TYR A 71 -23.70 -9.16 -1.41
CA TYR A 71 -23.87 -8.02 -0.49
C TYR A 71 -23.17 -8.24 0.86
N LEU A 72 -23.15 -9.47 1.36
CA LEU A 72 -22.47 -9.79 2.62
C LEU A 72 -20.95 -9.71 2.48
N GLU A 73 -20.39 -10.27 1.40
CA GLU A 73 -18.94 -10.26 1.18
C GLU A 73 -18.46 -8.85 0.76
N SER A 74 -19.17 -8.19 -0.16
CA SER A 74 -18.80 -6.87 -0.67
C SER A 74 -18.87 -5.80 0.41
N THR A 75 -19.91 -5.77 1.26
CA THR A 75 -20.03 -4.77 2.33
C THR A 75 -18.88 -4.88 3.34
N PHE A 76 -18.57 -6.10 3.80
CA PHE A 76 -17.51 -6.29 4.79
C PHE A 76 -16.11 -6.07 4.21
N ASN A 77 -15.86 -6.54 2.97
CA ASN A 77 -14.57 -6.28 2.32
C ASN A 77 -14.38 -4.79 2.01
N LEU A 78 -15.45 -4.10 1.64
CA LEU A 78 -15.43 -2.66 1.39
C LEU A 78 -15.10 -1.91 2.68
N ASP A 79 -15.74 -2.23 3.81
CA ASP A 79 -15.45 -1.58 5.09
C ASP A 79 -14.02 -1.90 5.59
N GLU A 80 -13.52 -3.12 5.38
CA GLU A 80 -12.10 -3.48 5.64
C GLU A 80 -11.16 -2.61 4.77
N PHE A 81 -11.51 -2.37 3.52
CA PHE A 81 -10.73 -1.53 2.61
C PHE A 81 -10.80 -0.04 2.95
N LEU A 82 -11.99 0.49 3.28
CA LEU A 82 -12.16 1.87 3.75
C LEU A 82 -11.37 2.11 5.05
N GLY A 83 -11.40 1.16 5.98
CA GLY A 83 -10.65 1.21 7.24
C GLY A 83 -9.15 0.92 7.11
N SER A 84 -8.64 0.59 5.92
CA SER A 84 -7.22 0.23 5.72
C SER A 84 -6.24 1.38 5.94
N GLY A 85 -6.71 2.64 5.85
CA GLY A 85 -5.83 3.81 5.84
C GLY A 85 -5.26 4.18 4.46
N ASN A 86 -5.55 3.37 3.43
CA ASN A 86 -5.17 3.67 2.04
C ASN A 86 -6.24 4.47 1.28
N VAL A 87 -7.46 4.52 1.79
CA VAL A 87 -8.56 5.31 1.23
C VAL A 87 -8.60 6.68 1.91
N LEU A 88 -8.52 7.73 1.10
CA LEU A 88 -8.57 9.10 1.54
C LEU A 88 -9.94 9.73 1.29
N PHE A 89 -10.36 10.57 2.23
CA PHE A 89 -11.59 11.34 2.13
C PHE A 89 -11.36 12.80 2.54
N ASN A 90 -12.12 13.70 1.93
CA ASN A 90 -12.02 15.15 2.11
C ASN A 90 -10.60 15.74 1.92
N ASP A 91 -9.66 14.95 1.41
CA ASP A 91 -8.37 15.46 0.96
C ASP A 91 -8.55 16.27 -0.34
N GLU A 92 -7.54 17.06 -0.69
CA GLU A 92 -7.61 17.96 -1.84
C GLU A 92 -7.91 17.22 -3.16
N ILE A 93 -7.42 15.98 -3.30
CA ILE A 93 -7.61 15.18 -4.52
C ILE A 93 -9.05 14.67 -4.57
N SER A 94 -9.57 14.10 -3.48
CA SER A 94 -10.96 13.64 -3.40
C SER A 94 -11.96 14.77 -3.58
N VAL A 95 -11.69 15.95 -3.01
CA VAL A 95 -12.54 17.15 -3.18
C VAL A 95 -12.55 17.60 -4.64
N TYR A 96 -11.38 17.68 -5.28
CA TYR A 96 -11.28 18.09 -6.68
C TYR A 96 -11.98 17.10 -7.62
N THR A 97 -11.68 15.81 -7.48
CA THR A 97 -12.27 14.75 -8.32
C THR A 97 -13.78 14.63 -8.11
N SER A 98 -14.28 14.85 -6.89
CA SER A 98 -15.72 14.98 -6.62
C SER A 98 -16.34 16.17 -7.35
N GLY A 99 -15.64 17.30 -7.45
CA GLY A 99 -16.06 18.45 -8.25
C GLY A 99 -16.17 18.13 -9.75
N VAL A 100 -15.21 17.39 -10.30
CA VAL A 100 -15.24 16.93 -11.70
C VAL A 100 -16.40 15.95 -11.94
N LEU A 101 -16.63 15.01 -11.00
CA LEU A 101 -17.78 14.10 -11.07
C LEU A 101 -19.10 14.88 -11.07
N GLN A 102 -19.21 15.89 -10.21
CA GLN A 102 -20.38 16.75 -10.15
C GLN A 102 -20.58 17.51 -11.47
N GLU A 103 -19.51 18.05 -12.06
CA GLU A 103 -19.58 18.76 -13.35
C GLU A 103 -20.08 17.84 -14.47
N VAL A 104 -19.47 16.66 -14.65
CA VAL A 104 -19.81 15.74 -15.75
C VAL A 104 -21.21 15.14 -15.59
N LEU A 105 -21.68 14.93 -14.35
CA LEU A 105 -23.01 14.41 -14.05
C LEU A 105 -24.08 15.47 -13.82
N LYS A 106 -23.83 16.76 -14.09
CA LYS A 106 -24.87 17.81 -14.03
C LYS A 106 -26.17 17.44 -14.76
N PRO A 107 -26.15 16.78 -15.94
CA PRO A 107 -27.37 16.35 -16.62
C PRO A 107 -28.11 15.18 -15.93
N TYR A 108 -27.49 14.52 -14.94
CA TYR A 108 -27.99 13.31 -14.27
C TYR A 108 -28.01 13.46 -12.73
N PRO A 109 -28.80 14.40 -12.17
CA PRO A 109 -28.77 14.72 -10.73
C PRO A 109 -29.15 13.54 -9.81
N ALA A 110 -30.04 12.66 -10.27
CA ALA A 110 -30.44 11.47 -9.53
C ALA A 110 -29.32 10.41 -9.43
N LEU A 111 -28.45 10.32 -10.43
CA LEU A 111 -27.26 9.46 -10.41
C LEU A 111 -26.17 10.11 -9.56
N GLN A 112 -25.91 11.41 -9.80
CA GLN A 112 -24.92 12.21 -9.08
C GLN A 112 -25.08 12.12 -7.55
N SER A 113 -26.31 12.27 -7.04
CA SER A 113 -26.59 12.22 -5.59
C SER A 113 -26.31 10.88 -4.90
N LYS A 114 -26.09 9.81 -5.66
CA LYS A 114 -25.79 8.46 -5.14
C LYS A 114 -24.31 8.13 -5.21
N LEU A 115 -23.52 8.95 -5.89
CA LEU A 115 -22.11 8.70 -6.16
C LEU A 115 -21.23 9.59 -5.27
N ARG A 116 -20.10 9.03 -4.85
CA ARG A 116 -19.07 9.71 -4.07
C ARG A 116 -17.70 9.24 -4.53
N VAL A 117 -16.71 10.12 -4.49
CA VAL A 117 -15.35 9.83 -4.96
C VAL A 117 -14.40 9.80 -3.77
N TYR A 118 -13.57 8.77 -3.70
CA TYR A 118 -12.46 8.67 -2.76
C TYR A 118 -11.16 8.38 -3.49
N THR A 119 -10.09 8.99 -3.01
CA THR A 119 -8.74 8.76 -3.52
C THR A 119 -8.15 7.53 -2.85
N VAL A 120 -7.41 6.72 -3.61
CA VAL A 120 -6.71 5.54 -3.11
C VAL A 120 -5.21 5.72 -3.28
N LYS A 121 -4.46 5.54 -2.19
CA LYS A 121 -3.00 5.48 -2.18
C LYS A 121 -2.53 4.19 -2.88
N SER A 122 -2.47 4.23 -4.20
CA SER A 122 -2.00 3.11 -5.03
C SER A 122 -1.30 3.62 -6.29
N PRO A 123 -0.15 3.03 -6.66
CA PRO A 123 0.55 3.36 -7.90
C PRO A 123 -0.09 2.77 -9.15
N VAL A 124 -1.04 1.85 -8.98
CA VAL A 124 -1.74 1.20 -10.09
C VAL A 124 -2.59 2.21 -10.85
N THR A 125 -2.48 2.21 -12.18
CA THR A 125 -3.25 3.06 -13.10
C THR A 125 -4.67 2.53 -13.23
N ASN A 126 -5.52 2.81 -12.23
CA ASN A 126 -6.88 2.30 -12.20
C ASN A 126 -7.88 3.26 -11.52
N ALA A 127 -9.15 3.09 -11.85
CA ALA A 127 -10.29 3.61 -11.10
C ALA A 127 -11.37 2.51 -11.10
N PHE A 128 -12.19 2.45 -10.06
CA PHE A 128 -13.24 1.44 -10.00
C PHE A 128 -14.39 1.87 -9.11
N THR A 129 -15.58 1.35 -9.42
CA THR A 129 -16.80 1.68 -8.70
C THR A 129 -17.37 0.50 -7.94
N THR A 130 -17.91 0.76 -6.76
CA THR A 130 -18.58 -0.23 -5.92
C THR A 130 -20.08 -0.31 -6.19
N ASN A 131 -20.73 -1.37 -5.70
CA ASN A 131 -22.18 -1.50 -5.80
C ASN A 131 -22.97 -0.52 -4.90
N ASN A 132 -22.32 0.18 -3.97
CA ASN A 132 -22.95 1.17 -3.09
C ASN A 132 -22.65 2.62 -3.52
N GLY A 133 -22.08 2.84 -4.70
CA GLY A 133 -21.89 4.15 -5.31
C GLY A 133 -20.63 4.89 -4.86
N ILE A 134 -19.58 4.16 -4.45
CA ILE A 134 -18.26 4.74 -4.20
C ILE A 134 -17.42 4.53 -5.45
N ILE A 135 -16.87 5.61 -6.00
CA ILE A 135 -15.86 5.59 -7.06
C ILE A 135 -14.50 5.79 -6.39
N PHE A 136 -13.60 4.83 -6.56
CA PHE A 136 -12.23 4.92 -6.13
C PHE A 136 -11.35 5.37 -7.29
N ILE A 137 -10.48 6.34 -7.06
CA ILE A 137 -9.48 6.81 -8.03
C ILE A 137 -8.10 6.60 -7.45
N ASN A 138 -7.28 5.79 -8.12
CA ASN A 138 -5.90 5.62 -7.70
C ASN A 138 -5.05 6.81 -8.12
N LEU A 139 -4.06 7.14 -7.29
CA LEU A 139 -3.04 8.15 -7.61
C LEU A 139 -2.27 7.81 -8.89
N GLY A 140 -2.03 6.51 -9.14
CA GLY A 140 -1.40 6.03 -10.37
C GLY A 140 -2.11 6.47 -11.64
N LEU A 141 -3.45 6.46 -11.64
CA LEU A 141 -4.23 6.95 -12.77
C LEU A 141 -4.11 8.47 -12.88
N LEU A 142 -4.39 9.19 -11.78
CA LEU A 142 -4.41 10.65 -11.78
C LEU A 142 -3.07 11.27 -12.20
N ALA A 143 -1.94 10.66 -11.81
CA ALA A 143 -0.60 11.12 -12.15
C ALA A 143 -0.32 11.11 -13.67
N ARG A 144 -1.01 10.24 -14.43
CA ARG A 144 -0.83 10.03 -15.87
C ARG A 144 -1.81 10.79 -16.74
N LEU A 145 -2.95 11.24 -16.19
CA LEU A 145 -3.91 12.03 -16.95
C LEU A 145 -3.31 13.36 -17.44
N GLU A 146 -3.60 13.72 -18.68
CA GLU A 146 -3.06 14.91 -19.34
C GLU A 146 -3.90 16.15 -19.04
N ASN A 147 -5.22 15.98 -18.86
CA ASN A 147 -6.19 17.05 -18.65
C ASN A 147 -7.43 16.59 -17.85
N GLU A 148 -8.24 17.55 -17.40
CA GLU A 148 -9.45 17.32 -16.60
C GLU A 148 -10.57 16.62 -17.41
N ALA A 149 -10.64 16.87 -18.71
CA ALA A 149 -11.59 16.22 -19.61
C ALA A 149 -11.41 14.69 -19.66
N GLN A 150 -10.17 14.19 -19.67
CA GLN A 150 -9.90 12.75 -19.53
C GLN A 150 -10.39 12.18 -18.19
N LEU A 151 -10.18 12.91 -17.09
CA LEU A 151 -10.69 12.52 -15.76
C LEU A 151 -12.22 12.44 -15.76
N ALA A 152 -12.90 13.42 -16.37
CA ALA A 152 -14.35 13.44 -16.50
C ALA A 152 -14.88 12.23 -17.29
N PHE A 153 -14.18 11.80 -18.35
CA PHE A 153 -14.57 10.60 -19.10
C PHE A 153 -14.46 9.33 -18.25
N VAL A 154 -13.35 9.14 -17.52
CA VAL A 154 -13.18 8.01 -16.60
C VAL A 154 -14.28 8.00 -15.54
N LEU A 155 -14.58 9.16 -14.94
CA LEU A 155 -15.64 9.28 -13.94
C LEU A 155 -17.04 8.96 -14.51
N GLY A 156 -17.32 9.34 -15.76
CA GLY A 156 -18.55 8.96 -16.45
C GLY A 156 -18.64 7.45 -16.75
N HIS A 157 -17.51 6.83 -17.09
CA HIS A 157 -17.41 5.37 -17.26
C HIS A 157 -17.71 4.62 -15.96
N GLU A 158 -17.08 5.04 -14.88
CA GLU A 158 -17.30 4.53 -13.54
C GLU A 158 -18.74 4.73 -13.04
N ALA A 159 -19.32 5.90 -13.28
CA ALA A 159 -20.73 6.16 -13.00
C ALA A 159 -21.68 5.20 -13.75
N THR A 160 -21.33 4.83 -14.99
CA THR A 160 -22.12 3.86 -15.77
C THR A 160 -22.06 2.47 -15.16
N HIS A 161 -20.89 2.00 -14.70
CA HIS A 161 -20.78 0.71 -14.00
C HIS A 161 -21.72 0.60 -12.80
N TYR A 162 -21.86 1.68 -12.03
CA TYR A 162 -22.81 1.75 -10.92
C TYR A 162 -24.26 1.74 -11.39
N GLU A 163 -24.63 2.62 -12.33
CA GLU A 163 -26.00 2.75 -12.83
C GLU A 163 -26.52 1.41 -13.38
N LYS A 164 -25.67 0.70 -14.11
CA LYS A 164 -25.96 -0.59 -14.74
C LYS A 164 -25.76 -1.80 -13.84
N LYS A 165 -25.31 -1.59 -12.59
CA LYS A 165 -25.07 -2.64 -11.58
C LYS A 165 -24.08 -3.71 -12.06
N HIS A 166 -23.08 -3.34 -12.85
CA HIS A 166 -22.11 -4.27 -13.46
C HIS A 166 -21.40 -5.15 -12.42
N VAL A 167 -21.03 -4.59 -11.27
CA VAL A 167 -20.30 -5.31 -10.21
C VAL A 167 -21.09 -6.52 -9.68
N ILE A 168 -22.34 -6.30 -9.27
CA ILE A 168 -23.19 -7.38 -8.74
C ILE A 168 -23.61 -8.36 -9.84
N ASN A 169 -23.89 -7.87 -11.04
CA ASN A 169 -24.28 -8.71 -12.17
C ASN A 169 -23.13 -9.65 -12.59
N SER A 170 -21.89 -9.14 -12.63
CA SER A 170 -20.67 -9.93 -12.85
C SER A 170 -20.49 -11.02 -11.79
N TYR A 171 -20.62 -10.68 -10.50
CA TYR A 171 -20.53 -11.66 -9.43
C TYR A 171 -21.60 -12.75 -9.55
N VAL A 172 -22.86 -12.37 -9.77
CA VAL A 172 -23.97 -13.31 -9.89
C VAL A 172 -23.79 -14.24 -11.09
N ASN A 173 -23.37 -13.68 -12.24
CA ASN A 173 -23.09 -14.48 -13.43
C ASN A 173 -21.96 -15.50 -13.16
N ASN A 174 -20.86 -15.07 -12.53
CA ASN A 174 -19.76 -15.97 -12.15
C ASN A 174 -20.22 -17.09 -11.21
N VAL A 175 -21.04 -16.76 -10.20
CA VAL A 175 -21.65 -17.78 -9.33
C VAL A 175 -22.50 -18.73 -10.13
N VAL A 176 -23.33 -18.25 -11.07
CA VAL A 176 -24.20 -19.08 -11.93
C VAL A 176 -23.37 -20.01 -12.82
N ILE A 177 -22.29 -19.53 -13.43
CA ILE A 177 -21.37 -20.33 -14.23
C ILE A 177 -20.74 -21.44 -13.36
N GLU A 178 -20.21 -21.12 -12.18
CA GLU A 178 -19.43 -22.07 -11.38
C GLU A 178 -20.21 -23.27 -10.83
N GLU A 179 -21.40 -23.04 -10.27
CA GLU A 179 -22.19 -24.11 -9.65
C GLU A 179 -23.26 -24.75 -10.57
N SER A 180 -23.38 -24.33 -11.85
CA SER A 180 -24.43 -24.84 -12.76
C SER A 180 -24.12 -26.28 -13.16
N ARG A 181 -25.17 -27.07 -13.38
CA ARG A 181 -24.99 -28.48 -13.75
C ARG A 181 -24.36 -28.61 -15.14
N ASP A 182 -24.73 -27.72 -16.05
CA ASP A 182 -24.25 -27.73 -17.42
C ASP A 182 -22.75 -27.37 -17.47
N TYR A 183 -22.32 -26.34 -16.74
CA TYR A 183 -20.89 -25.98 -16.71
C TYR A 183 -20.05 -26.85 -15.77
N ARG A 184 -20.62 -27.64 -14.86
CA ARG A 184 -19.81 -28.58 -14.04
C ARG A 184 -19.06 -29.62 -14.87
N LYS A 185 -19.56 -29.95 -16.05
CA LYS A 185 -18.95 -30.91 -17.00
C LYS A 185 -18.10 -30.24 -18.07
N VAL A 186 -18.14 -28.92 -18.16
CA VAL A 186 -17.41 -28.10 -19.12
C VAL A 186 -15.99 -27.86 -18.61
N SER A 187 -15.03 -27.73 -19.54
CA SER A 187 -13.62 -27.53 -19.24
C SER A 187 -13.39 -26.23 -18.45
N SER A 188 -12.25 -26.12 -17.77
CA SER A 188 -11.91 -24.89 -17.05
C SER A 188 -11.75 -23.70 -18.00
N SER A 189 -11.15 -23.93 -19.18
CA SER A 189 -10.92 -22.90 -20.19
C SER A 189 -12.22 -22.32 -20.75
N ASP A 190 -13.24 -23.16 -20.98
CA ASP A 190 -14.53 -22.68 -21.49
C ASP A 190 -15.28 -21.82 -20.46
N LYS A 191 -15.13 -22.13 -19.16
CA LYS A 191 -15.69 -21.29 -18.08
C LYS A 191 -15.01 -19.93 -18.05
N GLU A 192 -13.69 -19.92 -18.18
CA GLU A 192 -12.89 -18.70 -18.18
C GLU A 192 -13.22 -17.83 -19.40
N TYR A 193 -13.38 -18.44 -20.57
CA TYR A 193 -13.88 -17.76 -21.78
C TYR A 193 -15.25 -17.12 -21.56
N ALA A 194 -16.21 -17.84 -20.97
CA ALA A 194 -17.54 -17.30 -20.69
C ALA A 194 -17.51 -16.11 -19.71
N LYS A 195 -16.68 -16.19 -18.67
CA LYS A 195 -16.47 -15.07 -17.72
C LYS A 195 -15.84 -13.86 -18.41
N SER A 196 -14.82 -14.10 -19.24
CA SER A 196 -14.11 -13.06 -20.00
C SER A 196 -15.03 -12.37 -21.02
N SER A 197 -15.83 -13.14 -21.78
CA SER A 197 -16.80 -12.59 -22.74
C SER A 197 -17.82 -11.68 -22.05
N TYR A 198 -18.36 -12.11 -20.90
CA TYR A 198 -19.29 -11.29 -20.13
C TYR A 198 -18.63 -10.00 -19.63
N SER A 199 -17.39 -10.08 -19.13
CA SER A 199 -16.62 -8.89 -18.71
C SER A 199 -16.48 -7.87 -19.86
N ARG A 200 -16.10 -8.33 -21.06
CA ARG A 200 -15.95 -7.49 -22.25
C ARG A 200 -17.25 -6.80 -22.69
N GLU A 201 -18.39 -7.46 -22.51
CA GLU A 201 -19.71 -6.86 -22.77
C GLU A 201 -20.01 -5.71 -21.80
N LEU A 202 -19.74 -5.89 -20.51
CA LEU A 202 -19.93 -4.85 -19.49
C LEU A 202 -19.04 -3.62 -19.74
N GLU A 203 -17.78 -3.82 -20.14
CA GLU A 203 -16.88 -2.72 -20.51
C GLU A 203 -17.40 -1.93 -21.72
N THR A 204 -17.96 -2.63 -22.71
CA THR A 204 -18.54 -2.00 -23.90
C THR A 204 -19.79 -1.20 -23.54
N GLU A 205 -20.65 -1.72 -22.66
CA GLU A 205 -21.81 -0.98 -22.15
C GLU A 205 -21.38 0.26 -21.35
N ALA A 206 -20.35 0.13 -20.51
CA ALA A 206 -19.80 1.22 -19.73
C ALA A 206 -19.18 2.32 -20.61
N ASP A 207 -18.45 1.98 -21.67
CA ASP A 207 -17.94 2.95 -22.65
C ASP A 207 -19.07 3.70 -23.34
N LEU A 208 -20.14 3.02 -23.74
CA LEU A 208 -21.28 3.65 -24.41
C LEU A 208 -22.07 4.57 -23.48
N GLY A 209 -22.26 4.18 -22.22
CA GLY A 209 -22.86 5.06 -21.21
C GLY A 209 -21.98 6.26 -20.87
N ALA A 210 -20.66 6.06 -20.77
CA ALA A 210 -19.69 7.15 -20.62
C ALA A 210 -19.81 8.14 -21.78
N ILE A 211 -19.92 7.65 -23.02
CA ILE A 211 -20.12 8.50 -24.20
C ILE A 211 -21.43 9.29 -24.11
N ASP A 212 -22.55 8.69 -23.68
CA ASP A 212 -23.83 9.42 -23.52
C ASP A 212 -23.70 10.51 -22.45
N ILE A 213 -23.15 10.18 -21.29
CA ILE A 213 -22.90 11.13 -20.20
C ILE A 213 -22.00 12.27 -20.70
N TYR A 214 -20.89 11.93 -21.34
CA TYR A 214 -19.87 12.86 -21.77
C TYR A 214 -20.34 13.75 -22.92
N THR A 215 -21.14 13.23 -23.85
CA THR A 215 -21.70 14.00 -24.98
C THR A 215 -22.67 15.09 -24.51
N ARG A 216 -23.32 14.88 -23.35
CA ARG A 216 -24.20 15.88 -22.71
C ARG A 216 -23.46 16.81 -21.75
N SER A 217 -22.18 16.57 -21.52
CA SER A 217 -21.31 17.43 -20.74
C SER A 217 -20.72 18.55 -21.61
N ALA A 218 -20.09 19.54 -20.96
CA ALA A 218 -19.42 20.65 -21.64
C ALA A 218 -17.91 20.40 -21.89
N TYR A 219 -17.44 19.16 -21.70
CA TYR A 219 -16.03 18.81 -21.91
C TYR A 219 -15.69 18.56 -23.39
N SER A 220 -14.45 18.89 -23.75
CA SER A 220 -13.93 18.60 -25.10
C SER A 220 -13.89 17.10 -25.39
N LYS A 221 -14.26 16.72 -26.61
CA LYS A 221 -14.30 15.32 -27.08
C LYS A 221 -12.95 14.85 -27.65
N ASP A 222 -12.04 15.78 -27.91
CA ASP A 222 -10.78 15.51 -28.61
C ASP A 222 -9.79 14.73 -27.74
N SER A 223 -9.89 14.86 -26.41
CA SER A 223 -8.98 14.22 -25.45
C SER A 223 -9.35 12.78 -25.07
N VAL A 224 -10.54 12.31 -25.46
CA VAL A 224 -11.03 10.99 -25.02
C VAL A 224 -10.26 9.85 -25.68
N GLY A 225 -9.77 10.03 -26.91
CA GLY A 225 -9.03 8.97 -27.62
C GLY A 225 -7.72 8.54 -26.94
N SER A 226 -7.04 9.47 -26.26
CA SER A 226 -5.73 9.21 -25.62
C SER A 226 -5.84 8.57 -24.23
N ILE A 227 -7.03 8.52 -23.60
CA ILE A 227 -7.19 7.82 -22.31
C ILE A 227 -6.82 6.34 -22.41
N PHE A 228 -7.15 5.70 -23.54
CA PHE A 228 -6.83 4.30 -23.77
C PHE A 228 -5.33 4.07 -23.96
N ASP A 229 -4.58 5.09 -24.40
CA ASP A 229 -3.11 5.01 -24.41
C ASP A 229 -2.55 5.15 -22.97
N VAL A 230 -3.13 6.00 -22.14
CA VAL A 230 -2.79 6.10 -20.71
C VAL A 230 -3.02 4.78 -19.98
N LEU A 231 -4.18 4.13 -20.20
CA LEU A 231 -4.50 2.83 -19.59
C LEU A 231 -3.56 1.73 -20.10
N ARG A 232 -3.31 1.67 -21.41
CA ARG A 232 -2.38 0.69 -22.00
C ARG A 232 -0.96 0.84 -21.44
N ASN A 233 -0.52 2.08 -21.23
CA ASN A 233 0.81 2.37 -20.71
C ASN A 233 0.82 2.47 -19.17
N GLY A 234 -0.24 1.99 -18.51
CA GLY A 234 -0.44 2.15 -17.07
C GLY A 234 0.59 1.43 -16.20
N ASP A 235 1.17 0.35 -16.73
CA ASP A 235 2.20 -0.47 -16.08
C ASP A 235 3.63 -0.02 -16.41
N HIS A 236 3.78 0.99 -17.27
CA HIS A 236 5.08 1.57 -17.59
C HIS A 236 5.46 2.66 -16.56
N PRO A 237 6.77 2.83 -16.29
CA PRO A 237 7.23 3.87 -15.41
C PRO A 237 6.86 5.24 -15.96
N ILE A 238 6.58 6.18 -15.06
CA ILE A 238 6.41 7.57 -15.44
C ILE A 238 7.80 8.19 -15.56
N PHE A 239 8.28 8.32 -16.79
CA PHE A 239 9.58 8.91 -17.11
C PHE A 239 9.47 9.70 -18.41
N TRP A 240 9.71 11.01 -18.35
CA TRP A 240 9.65 11.88 -19.55
C TRP A 240 10.99 12.54 -19.88
N THR A 241 11.99 12.33 -19.04
CA THR A 241 13.31 12.95 -19.18
C THR A 241 14.26 12.02 -19.92
N ARG A 242 15.30 12.57 -20.54
CA ARG A 242 16.38 11.73 -21.06
C ARG A 242 17.31 11.37 -19.92
N PHE A 243 17.59 10.08 -19.73
CA PHE A 243 18.60 9.66 -18.77
C PHE A 243 19.97 10.26 -19.13
N ASP A 244 20.56 10.99 -18.19
CA ASP A 244 21.93 11.51 -18.27
C ASP A 244 22.69 11.12 -16.99
N LYS A 245 23.74 10.30 -17.15
CA LYS A 245 24.60 9.86 -16.05
C LYS A 245 25.25 11.02 -15.30
N ARG A 246 25.44 12.18 -15.96
CA ARG A 246 26.04 13.39 -15.38
C ARG A 246 25.25 13.92 -14.19
N THR A 247 23.97 13.55 -14.07
CA THR A 247 23.14 13.85 -12.90
C THR A 247 23.74 13.34 -11.60
N PHE A 248 24.51 12.24 -11.65
CA PHE A 248 25.16 11.61 -10.50
C PHE A 248 26.67 11.87 -10.44
N GLU A 249 27.25 12.52 -11.46
CA GLU A 249 28.68 12.85 -11.53
C GLU A 249 28.97 14.20 -10.89
N SER A 250 30.12 14.33 -10.24
CA SER A 250 30.75 15.64 -10.01
C SER A 250 32.19 15.49 -9.53
N GLY A 251 32.97 16.56 -9.70
CA GLY A 251 34.40 16.55 -9.41
C GLY A 251 35.12 15.47 -10.24
N ARG A 252 35.82 14.56 -9.55
CA ARG A 252 36.52 13.41 -10.16
C ARG A 252 35.70 12.12 -10.14
N TYR A 253 34.49 12.13 -9.57
CA TYR A 253 33.57 11.01 -9.62
C TYR A 253 32.80 11.02 -10.94
N ILE A 254 33.38 10.36 -11.95
CA ILE A 254 32.88 10.32 -13.33
C ILE A 254 32.68 8.84 -13.70
N PHE A 255 31.48 8.47 -14.16
CA PHE A 255 31.22 7.09 -14.54
C PHE A 255 31.86 6.78 -15.89
N PRO A 256 32.35 5.55 -16.11
CA PRO A 256 32.78 5.11 -17.44
C PRO A 256 31.63 5.19 -18.46
N ASP A 257 31.97 5.33 -19.74
CA ASP A 257 30.99 5.22 -20.82
C ASP A 257 30.46 3.79 -21.00
N THR A 258 31.17 2.78 -20.49
CA THR A 258 30.76 1.36 -20.57
C THR A 258 29.49 1.04 -19.78
N LEU A 259 29.17 1.81 -18.72
CA LEU A 259 27.93 1.66 -17.95
C LEU A 259 26.71 2.19 -18.71
N VAL A 260 26.89 3.04 -19.72
CA VAL A 260 25.78 3.52 -20.54
C VAL A 260 25.52 2.52 -21.66
N ALA A 261 24.27 2.08 -21.78
CA ALA A 261 23.85 1.20 -22.87
C ALA A 261 24.08 1.88 -24.24
N ARG A 262 24.68 1.17 -25.20
CA ARG A 262 24.79 1.67 -26.58
C ARG A 262 23.41 1.74 -27.26
N SER A 263 22.57 0.76 -26.96
CA SER A 263 21.19 0.67 -27.41
C SER A 263 20.36 -0.01 -26.33
N VAL A 264 19.07 0.30 -26.33
CA VAL A 264 18.05 -0.32 -25.48
C VAL A 264 16.91 -0.80 -26.36
N LYS A 265 16.00 -1.58 -25.78
CA LYS A 265 14.79 -2.04 -26.46
C LYS A 265 13.96 -0.84 -26.93
N SER A 266 13.61 -0.79 -28.22
CA SER A 266 12.96 0.39 -28.81
C SER A 266 11.47 0.52 -28.48
N THR A 267 10.77 -0.61 -28.28
CA THR A 267 9.34 -0.62 -27.97
C THR A 267 9.02 -1.71 -26.96
N TYR A 268 7.99 -1.47 -26.15
CA TYR A 268 7.39 -2.51 -25.33
C TYR A 268 6.89 -3.66 -26.21
N PRO A 269 7.00 -4.93 -25.77
CA PRO A 269 6.33 -6.03 -26.47
C PRO A 269 4.85 -5.69 -26.59
N GLN A 270 4.26 -5.94 -27.76
CA GLN A 270 2.81 -5.91 -27.86
C GLN A 270 2.29 -7.17 -27.17
N GLU A 271 1.84 -7.04 -25.92
CA GLU A 271 1.06 -8.10 -25.29
C GLU A 271 -0.34 -8.10 -25.92
N ASP A 272 -0.73 -9.23 -26.48
CA ASP A 272 -2.03 -9.44 -27.13
C ASP A 272 -3.07 -10.08 -26.18
N ASP A 273 -2.68 -10.42 -24.95
CA ASP A 273 -3.54 -11.13 -23.99
C ASP A 273 -3.93 -10.27 -22.78
N ASP A 274 -4.86 -9.34 -22.99
CA ASP A 274 -5.46 -8.46 -21.99
C ASP A 274 -6.41 -9.21 -21.01
N ALA A 275 -6.45 -10.55 -21.00
CA ALA A 275 -7.45 -11.33 -20.25
C ALA A 275 -7.40 -11.11 -18.73
N LEU A 276 -6.24 -10.70 -18.20
CA LEU A 276 -6.02 -10.47 -16.76
C LEU A 276 -6.14 -8.99 -16.36
N ASN A 277 -6.38 -8.08 -17.31
CA ASN A 277 -6.61 -6.68 -17.01
C ASN A 277 -8.00 -6.47 -16.38
N THR A 278 -8.11 -5.52 -15.46
CA THR A 278 -9.40 -5.14 -14.86
C THR A 278 -10.37 -4.58 -15.91
N HIS A 279 -9.82 -4.03 -17.00
CA HIS A 279 -10.53 -3.42 -18.12
C HIS A 279 -10.01 -3.99 -19.46
N PRO A 280 -10.48 -5.16 -19.90
CA PRO A 280 -9.96 -5.84 -21.09
C PRO A 280 -10.27 -5.11 -22.42
N ASP A 281 -9.61 -5.54 -23.50
CA ASP A 281 -9.86 -5.14 -24.90
C ASP A 281 -9.63 -3.64 -25.20
N VAL A 282 -8.66 -3.00 -24.55
CA VAL A 282 -8.35 -1.55 -24.66
C VAL A 282 -8.27 -1.07 -26.12
N ARG A 283 -7.63 -1.84 -27.02
CA ARG A 283 -7.52 -1.51 -28.45
C ARG A 283 -8.87 -1.48 -29.17
N LYS A 284 -9.74 -2.45 -28.89
CA LYS A 284 -11.06 -2.53 -29.53
C LYS A 284 -11.95 -1.40 -29.02
N ARG A 285 -11.93 -1.14 -27.72
CA ARG A 285 -12.65 -0.05 -27.06
C ARG A 285 -12.23 1.31 -27.60
N LYS A 286 -10.92 1.57 -27.71
CA LYS A 286 -10.38 2.79 -28.33
C LYS A 286 -10.97 3.03 -29.74
N ARG A 287 -11.07 2.00 -30.58
CA ARG A 287 -11.68 2.12 -31.92
C ARG A 287 -13.17 2.46 -31.86
N VAL A 288 -13.93 1.87 -30.94
CA VAL A 288 -15.37 2.15 -30.77
C VAL A 288 -15.58 3.60 -30.34
N VAL A 289 -14.81 4.05 -29.34
CA VAL A 289 -14.89 5.42 -28.81
C VAL A 289 -14.43 6.45 -29.84
N ALA A 290 -13.29 6.21 -30.51
CA ALA A 290 -12.78 7.11 -31.55
C ALA A 290 -13.77 7.29 -32.72
N ARG A 291 -14.52 6.24 -33.09
CA ARG A 291 -15.56 6.35 -34.12
C ARG A 291 -16.73 7.25 -33.69
N LYS A 292 -17.05 7.28 -32.40
CA LYS A 292 -18.15 8.10 -31.83
C LYS A 292 -17.76 9.56 -31.66
N PHE A 293 -16.48 9.85 -31.43
CA PHE A 293 -15.94 11.21 -31.31
C PHE A 293 -15.14 11.67 -32.54
N ARG A 294 -15.36 11.04 -33.70
CA ARG A 294 -14.56 11.23 -34.92
C ARG A 294 -14.52 12.69 -35.42
N ASP A 295 -15.61 13.42 -35.26
CA ASP A 295 -15.73 14.78 -35.76
C ASP A 295 -15.33 15.84 -34.73
N GLY A 296 -14.70 15.42 -33.62
CA GLY A 296 -14.40 16.28 -32.48
C GLY A 296 -15.66 16.96 -31.95
N GLY A 297 -15.49 17.96 -31.10
CA GLY A 297 -16.61 18.84 -30.80
C GLY A 297 -16.26 19.95 -29.84
N PRO A 298 -17.04 21.05 -29.84
CA PRO A 298 -16.82 22.17 -28.95
C PRO A 298 -16.90 21.71 -27.50
N GLY A 299 -16.01 22.24 -26.66
CA GLY A 299 -15.96 21.96 -25.23
C GLY A 299 -14.61 22.33 -24.66
N ASP A 300 -14.53 22.42 -23.34
CA ASP A 300 -13.30 22.81 -22.66
C ASP A 300 -12.54 21.57 -22.17
N LEU A 301 -11.21 21.61 -22.22
CA LEU A 301 -10.36 20.60 -21.58
C LEU A 301 -10.39 20.69 -20.05
N TYR A 302 -10.82 21.84 -19.51
CA TYR A 302 -10.86 22.16 -18.09
C TYR A 302 -12.11 22.98 -17.80
N ARG A 303 -13.02 22.46 -16.96
CA ARG A 303 -14.30 23.08 -16.60
C ARG A 303 -14.36 23.47 -15.14
N VAL A 304 -13.77 22.65 -14.27
CA VAL A 304 -13.66 22.89 -12.84
C VAL A 304 -12.48 23.83 -12.57
N SER A 305 -11.25 23.42 -12.90
CA SER A 305 -10.08 24.28 -12.75
C SER A 305 -8.83 23.66 -13.38
N LYS A 306 -8.22 24.35 -14.36
CA LYS A 306 -6.91 23.93 -14.89
C LYS A 306 -5.83 23.88 -13.81
N THR A 307 -5.73 24.94 -13.00
CA THR A 307 -4.77 25.00 -11.89
C THR A 307 -5.06 23.94 -10.82
N GLY A 308 -6.35 23.65 -10.56
CA GLY A 308 -6.76 22.58 -9.67
C GLY A 308 -6.31 21.20 -10.18
N PHE A 309 -6.55 20.90 -11.45
CA PHE A 309 -6.11 19.67 -12.10
C PHE A 309 -4.59 19.50 -12.02
N GLU A 310 -3.85 20.53 -12.45
CA GLU A 310 -2.38 20.50 -12.46
C GLU A 310 -1.82 20.30 -11.05
N LYS A 311 -2.43 20.95 -10.04
CA LYS A 311 -2.07 20.77 -8.63
C LYS A 311 -2.30 19.33 -8.16
N VAL A 312 -3.50 18.77 -8.32
CA VAL A 312 -3.80 17.41 -7.83
C VAL A 312 -3.02 16.34 -8.58
N ARG A 313 -2.72 16.56 -9.87
CA ARG A 313 -1.83 15.69 -10.65
C ARG A 313 -0.41 15.76 -10.11
N LYS A 314 0.09 16.96 -9.79
CA LYS A 314 1.42 17.13 -9.17
C LYS A 314 1.47 16.44 -7.80
N MET A 315 0.45 16.62 -6.97
CA MET A 315 0.34 15.92 -5.68
C MET A 315 0.37 14.39 -5.87
N ALA A 316 -0.39 13.86 -6.84
CA ALA A 316 -0.36 12.43 -7.14
C ALA A 316 1.05 11.95 -7.52
N ARG A 317 1.78 12.69 -8.37
CA ARG A 317 3.16 12.34 -8.75
C ARG A 317 4.14 12.36 -7.57
N PHE A 318 4.04 13.35 -6.68
CA PHE A 318 4.86 13.40 -5.47
C PHE A 318 4.50 12.26 -4.49
N GLU A 319 3.22 11.92 -4.36
CA GLU A 319 2.80 10.78 -3.54
C GLU A 319 3.26 9.44 -4.15
N LEU A 320 3.29 9.32 -5.47
CA LEU A 320 3.82 8.13 -6.15
C LEU A 320 5.31 7.91 -5.84
N CYS A 321 6.13 8.96 -5.76
CA CYS A 321 7.52 8.84 -5.31
C CYS A 321 7.61 8.13 -3.95
N ARG A 322 6.76 8.51 -2.99
CA ARG A 322 6.69 7.87 -1.67
C ARG A 322 6.17 6.44 -1.75
N LEU A 323 5.11 6.19 -2.52
CA LEU A 323 4.52 4.85 -2.67
C LEU A 323 5.50 3.86 -3.33
N TYR A 324 6.24 4.30 -4.35
CA TYR A 324 7.26 3.47 -4.98
C TYR A 324 8.38 3.09 -4.01
N LEU A 325 8.79 3.97 -3.09
CA LEU A 325 9.72 3.61 -2.02
C LEU A 325 9.14 2.53 -1.09
N LEU A 326 7.90 2.71 -0.62
CA LEU A 326 7.22 1.76 0.27
C LEU A 326 6.98 0.38 -0.38
N GLU A 327 6.77 0.34 -1.70
CA GLU A 327 6.60 -0.89 -2.46
C GLU A 327 7.93 -1.51 -2.95
N HIS A 328 9.08 -0.90 -2.60
CA HIS A 328 10.42 -1.28 -3.07
C HIS A 328 10.59 -1.21 -4.61
N LEU A 329 9.77 -0.40 -5.28
CA LEU A 329 9.87 -0.09 -6.71
C LEU A 329 10.90 1.02 -6.95
N TYR A 330 12.15 0.75 -6.59
CA TYR A 330 13.21 1.77 -6.56
C TYR A 330 13.52 2.38 -7.93
N PHE A 331 13.40 1.60 -9.02
CA PHE A 331 13.59 2.12 -10.38
C PHE A 331 12.50 3.13 -10.76
N ASP A 332 11.23 2.83 -10.47
CA ASP A 332 10.10 3.72 -10.68
C ASP A 332 10.21 5.00 -9.83
N ALA A 333 10.65 4.86 -8.57
CA ALA A 333 10.94 6.01 -7.70
C ALA A 333 12.04 6.91 -8.30
N LEU A 334 13.15 6.32 -8.76
CA LEU A 334 14.26 7.05 -9.40
C LEU A 334 13.80 7.75 -10.68
N ALA A 335 13.11 7.04 -11.55
CA ALA A 335 12.62 7.56 -12.81
C ALA A 335 11.69 8.77 -12.57
N LEU A 336 10.66 8.60 -11.74
CA LEU A 336 9.71 9.66 -11.49
C LEU A 336 10.35 10.85 -10.75
N ALA A 337 11.17 10.61 -9.73
CA ALA A 337 11.79 11.68 -8.96
C ALA A 337 12.76 12.52 -9.81
N THR A 338 13.61 11.87 -10.62
CA THR A 338 14.50 12.58 -11.54
C THR A 338 13.71 13.36 -12.60
N SER A 339 12.62 12.80 -13.10
CA SER A 339 11.72 13.49 -14.03
C SER A 339 11.07 14.74 -13.42
N LEU A 340 10.67 14.67 -12.14
CA LEU A 340 10.11 15.81 -11.42
C LEU A 340 11.16 16.88 -11.08
N GLN A 341 12.44 16.51 -10.92
CA GLN A 341 13.52 17.46 -10.62
C GLN A 341 13.80 18.46 -11.77
N GLU A 342 13.45 18.15 -13.02
CA GLU A 342 13.51 19.15 -14.11
C GLU A 342 12.55 20.32 -13.86
N GLN A 343 11.41 20.06 -13.22
CA GLN A 343 10.39 21.06 -12.92
C GLN A 343 10.59 21.68 -11.52
N ASP A 344 11.08 20.88 -10.57
CA ASP A 344 11.26 21.25 -9.15
C ASP A 344 12.70 20.93 -8.64
N PRO A 345 13.76 21.55 -9.21
CA PRO A 345 15.15 21.18 -8.92
C PRO A 345 15.60 21.53 -7.49
N THR A 346 14.85 22.40 -6.80
CA THR A 346 15.13 22.80 -5.42
C THR A 346 14.41 21.92 -4.39
N SER A 347 13.55 20.99 -4.84
CA SER A 347 12.78 20.15 -3.93
C SER A 347 13.70 19.22 -3.12
N VAL A 348 13.66 19.40 -1.80
CA VAL A 348 14.38 18.55 -0.84
C VAL A 348 13.78 17.14 -0.88
N PHE A 349 12.45 17.04 -0.90
CA PHE A 349 11.75 15.77 -1.00
C PHE A 349 12.19 14.93 -2.22
N LEU A 350 12.33 15.52 -3.40
CA LEU A 350 12.74 14.77 -4.60
C LEU A 350 14.20 14.30 -4.51
N LYS A 351 15.10 15.13 -3.97
CA LYS A 351 16.50 14.75 -3.73
C LYS A 351 16.61 13.61 -2.72
N GLU A 352 15.87 13.70 -1.62
CA GLU A 352 15.78 12.63 -0.63
C GLU A 352 15.16 11.37 -1.23
N THR A 353 14.15 11.48 -2.09
CA THR A 353 13.57 10.32 -2.79
C THR A 353 14.60 9.59 -3.63
N VAL A 354 15.41 10.32 -4.41
CA VAL A 354 16.51 9.73 -5.21
C VAL A 354 17.51 9.03 -4.29
N ALA A 355 17.94 9.68 -3.20
CA ALA A 355 18.89 9.10 -2.25
C ALA A 355 18.32 7.83 -1.55
N LYS A 356 17.05 7.87 -1.12
CA LYS A 356 16.33 6.75 -0.50
C LYS A 356 16.17 5.58 -1.47
N ALA A 357 15.84 5.85 -2.73
CA ALA A 357 15.70 4.81 -3.75
C ALA A 357 17.04 4.14 -4.07
N LEU A 358 18.14 4.91 -4.15
CA LEU A 358 19.49 4.36 -4.31
C LEU A 358 19.93 3.55 -3.09
N TYR A 359 19.61 4.01 -1.87
CA TYR A 359 19.85 3.25 -0.65
C TYR A 359 19.15 1.89 -0.69
N GLY A 360 17.84 1.87 -0.99
CA GLY A 360 17.08 0.63 -1.12
C GLY A 360 17.61 -0.30 -2.21
N LEU A 361 17.96 0.25 -3.38
CA LEU A 361 18.56 -0.50 -4.48
C LEU A 361 19.94 -1.09 -4.10
N ALA A 362 20.78 -0.32 -3.42
CA ALA A 362 22.08 -0.77 -2.93
C ALA A 362 21.94 -1.91 -1.92
N LYS A 363 21.03 -1.76 -0.94
CA LYS A 363 20.72 -2.82 0.04
C LYS A 363 20.21 -4.09 -0.62
N ALA A 364 19.31 -3.97 -1.59
CA ALA A 364 18.76 -5.12 -2.30
C ALA A 364 19.83 -5.87 -3.12
N LYS A 365 20.76 -5.12 -3.75
CA LYS A 365 21.92 -5.72 -4.44
C LYS A 365 22.91 -6.40 -3.51
N LEU A 366 23.25 -5.77 -2.38
CA LEU A 366 24.14 -6.36 -1.37
C LEU A 366 23.55 -7.65 -0.78
N ALA A 367 22.24 -7.68 -0.62
CA ALA A 367 21.52 -8.82 -0.08
C ALA A 367 21.41 -10.02 -1.03
N GLU A 368 21.83 -9.87 -2.30
CA GLU A 368 21.52 -10.78 -3.42
C GLU A 368 20.02 -11.14 -3.51
N ASP A 369 19.15 -10.25 -3.03
CA ASP A 369 17.71 -10.48 -3.12
C ASP A 369 17.28 -10.42 -4.58
N GLU A 370 16.18 -11.12 -4.91
CA GLU A 370 15.42 -10.84 -6.13
C GLU A 370 14.82 -9.43 -6.02
N TYR A 371 15.63 -8.40 -6.23
CA TYR A 371 15.14 -7.07 -6.54
C TYR A 371 14.59 -7.09 -7.95
N GLN A 372 13.55 -6.31 -8.23
CA GLN A 372 13.00 -6.22 -9.58
C GLN A 372 14.06 -5.58 -10.50
N ARG A 373 14.90 -6.41 -11.12
CA ARG A 373 15.69 -6.00 -12.27
C ARG A 373 14.71 -5.57 -13.34
N GLN A 374 14.72 -4.28 -13.65
CA GLN A 374 13.84 -3.75 -14.70
C GLN A 374 14.44 -4.06 -16.07
N GLU A 375 14.23 -5.29 -16.54
CA GLU A 375 14.70 -5.76 -17.86
C GLU A 375 13.64 -5.57 -18.96
N ASN A 376 12.39 -5.31 -18.58
CA ASN A 376 11.26 -5.18 -19.50
C ASN A 376 11.02 -3.75 -19.99
N TRP A 377 11.66 -2.75 -19.37
CA TRP A 377 11.57 -1.36 -19.78
C TRP A 377 12.08 -1.20 -21.22
N ALA A 378 11.43 -0.33 -21.99
CA ALA A 378 11.79 -0.01 -23.36
C ALA A 378 11.90 1.51 -23.52
N GLY A 379 12.40 2.01 -24.63
CA GLY A 379 12.50 3.45 -24.87
C GLY A 379 13.53 4.14 -23.97
N THR A 380 13.23 5.38 -23.57
CA THR A 380 14.16 6.27 -22.85
C THR A 380 14.46 5.83 -21.43
N GLU A 381 13.47 5.25 -20.76
CA GLU A 381 13.48 4.79 -19.37
C GLU A 381 14.43 3.59 -19.20
N ALA A 382 14.53 2.72 -20.23
CA ALA A 382 15.41 1.57 -20.21
C ALA A 382 16.89 1.94 -20.00
N TYR A 383 17.31 3.14 -20.42
CA TYR A 383 18.69 3.61 -20.19
C TYR A 383 19.02 3.80 -18.72
N LEU A 384 18.06 4.29 -17.91
CA LEU A 384 18.24 4.44 -16.46
C LEU A 384 18.34 3.07 -15.80
N ALA A 385 17.42 2.16 -16.15
CA ALA A 385 17.42 0.81 -15.61
C ALA A 385 18.72 0.07 -15.93
N GLU A 386 19.14 0.08 -17.20
CA GLU A 386 20.36 -0.59 -17.65
C GLU A 386 21.63 0.00 -17.03
N PHE A 387 21.69 1.32 -16.86
CA PHE A 387 22.82 1.99 -16.20
C PHE A 387 23.04 1.47 -14.78
N PHE A 388 21.97 1.38 -13.97
CA PHE A 388 22.08 0.84 -12.63
C PHE A 388 22.21 -0.67 -12.63
N ASN A 389 21.56 -1.42 -13.53
CA ASN A 389 21.71 -2.88 -13.60
C ASN A 389 23.15 -3.33 -13.89
N ARG A 390 23.91 -2.55 -14.67
CA ARG A 390 25.33 -2.83 -14.98
C ARG A 390 26.29 -2.55 -13.83
N GLN A 391 25.90 -1.73 -12.86
CA GLN A 391 26.73 -1.45 -11.70
C GLN A 391 26.73 -2.63 -10.73
N THR A 392 27.89 -2.91 -10.16
CA THR A 392 28.04 -3.83 -9.03
C THR A 392 27.30 -3.33 -7.78
N ALA A 393 27.09 -4.21 -6.80
CA ALA A 393 26.54 -3.84 -5.50
C ALA A 393 27.41 -2.75 -4.82
N TYR A 394 28.74 -2.88 -4.93
CA TYR A 394 29.70 -1.90 -4.43
C TYR A 394 29.53 -0.52 -5.09
N GLU A 395 29.56 -0.45 -6.43
CA GLU A 395 29.40 0.82 -7.16
C GLU A 395 28.06 1.51 -6.88
N THR A 396 26.98 0.73 -6.81
CA THR A 396 25.64 1.25 -6.48
C THR A 396 25.62 1.79 -5.05
N SER A 397 26.28 1.10 -4.12
CA SER A 397 26.38 1.55 -2.72
C SER A 397 27.21 2.82 -2.59
N VAL A 398 28.30 2.96 -3.33
CA VAL A 398 29.08 4.21 -3.38
C VAL A 398 28.23 5.37 -3.91
N THR A 399 27.48 5.15 -4.99
CA THR A 399 26.54 6.15 -5.53
C THR A 399 25.49 6.54 -4.49
N ALA A 400 24.89 5.56 -3.81
CA ALA A 400 23.89 5.79 -2.77
C ALA A 400 24.47 6.56 -1.56
N MET A 401 25.65 6.18 -1.05
CA MET A 401 26.34 6.91 0.03
C MET A 401 26.59 8.37 -0.36
N ARG A 402 26.99 8.60 -1.61
CA ARG A 402 27.23 9.94 -2.16
C ARG A 402 25.95 10.78 -2.15
N GLU A 403 24.84 10.26 -2.67
CA GLU A 403 23.56 10.98 -2.69
C GLU A 403 22.97 11.22 -1.28
N LEU A 404 23.11 10.25 -0.37
CA LEU A 404 22.75 10.43 1.04
C LEU A 404 23.60 11.52 1.71
N ASN A 405 24.92 11.55 1.45
CA ASN A 405 25.79 12.58 2.01
C ASN A 405 25.48 13.98 1.44
N LYS A 406 25.16 14.10 0.14
CA LYS A 406 24.66 15.37 -0.45
C LYS A 406 23.41 15.87 0.29
N CYS A 407 22.48 14.97 0.64
CA CYS A 407 21.30 15.33 1.42
C CYS A 407 21.66 15.79 2.85
N LEU A 408 22.67 15.18 3.49
CA LEU A 408 23.14 15.59 4.83
C LEU A 408 23.93 16.90 4.84
N GLU A 409 24.70 17.21 3.80
CA GLU A 409 25.32 18.54 3.69
C GLU A 409 24.26 19.65 3.59
N ALA A 410 23.14 19.37 2.91
CA ALA A 410 22.02 20.28 2.80
C ALA A 410 21.17 20.35 4.08
N ALA A 411 20.99 19.23 4.79
CA ALA A 411 20.20 19.13 6.01
C ALA A 411 20.91 18.25 7.08
N PRO A 412 21.87 18.80 7.85
CA PRO A 412 22.69 18.03 8.79
C PRO A 412 21.92 17.32 9.91
N ASP A 413 20.74 17.82 10.26
CA ASP A 413 19.88 17.28 11.31
C ASP A 413 18.91 16.18 10.82
N ASN A 414 18.95 15.82 9.52
CA ASN A 414 18.09 14.78 8.98
C ASN A 414 18.51 13.38 9.50
N LYS A 415 17.86 12.95 10.58
CA LYS A 415 18.14 11.66 11.25
C LYS A 415 17.90 10.46 10.36
N GLU A 416 16.85 10.48 9.54
CA GLU A 416 16.52 9.38 8.62
C GLU A 416 17.64 9.13 7.62
N ILE A 417 18.08 10.18 6.91
CA ILE A 417 19.18 10.08 5.94
C ILE A 417 20.48 9.68 6.64
N ALA A 418 20.74 10.21 7.83
CA ALA A 418 21.92 9.85 8.62
C ALA A 418 21.93 8.36 9.02
N LEU A 419 20.77 7.80 9.38
CA LEU A 419 20.62 6.39 9.70
C LEU A 419 20.79 5.50 8.47
N MET A 420 20.21 5.88 7.33
CA MET A 420 20.39 5.15 6.06
C MET A 420 21.85 5.13 5.62
N LEU A 421 22.55 6.26 5.72
CA LEU A 421 23.97 6.33 5.40
C LEU A 421 24.79 5.43 6.33
N ASN A 422 24.53 5.48 7.64
CA ASN A 422 25.21 4.62 8.59
C ASN A 422 24.94 3.13 8.31
N ASP A 423 23.70 2.72 8.08
CA ASP A 423 23.35 1.34 7.77
C ASP A 423 24.05 0.84 6.50
N LEU A 424 24.11 1.67 5.45
CA LEU A 424 24.77 1.30 4.20
C LEU A 424 26.29 1.13 4.38
N ILE A 425 26.96 2.06 5.08
CA ILE A 425 28.38 1.94 5.42
C ILE A 425 28.63 0.65 6.21
N ARG A 426 27.79 0.36 7.21
CA ARG A 426 27.91 -0.86 8.02
C ARG A 426 27.73 -2.13 7.19
N SER A 427 26.80 -2.11 6.24
CA SER A 427 26.53 -3.25 5.35
C SER A 427 27.71 -3.54 4.43
N LEU A 428 28.32 -2.51 3.83
CA LEU A 428 29.54 -2.67 3.04
C LEU A 428 30.73 -3.13 3.88
N ALA A 429 30.90 -2.57 5.07
CA ALA A 429 31.98 -2.94 5.98
C ALA A 429 31.92 -4.41 6.41
N ALA A 430 30.71 -4.97 6.50
CA ALA A 430 30.54 -6.39 6.82
C ALA A 430 30.99 -7.31 5.67
N GLU A 431 30.87 -6.87 4.42
CA GLU A 431 31.21 -7.64 3.21
C GLU A 431 32.68 -7.46 2.75
N GLN A 432 33.30 -6.32 3.06
CA GLN A 432 34.67 -5.98 2.61
C GLN A 432 35.61 -5.72 3.80
N GLU A 433 36.77 -6.40 3.85
CA GLU A 433 37.72 -6.29 4.98
C GLU A 433 38.52 -4.97 4.98
N ASP A 434 38.94 -4.47 3.83
CA ASP A 434 39.81 -3.28 3.69
C ASP A 434 39.07 -2.07 3.07
N LEU A 435 37.80 -1.91 3.44
CA LEU A 435 36.92 -0.86 2.89
C LEU A 435 37.48 0.55 3.14
N GLU A 436 38.19 0.77 4.25
CA GLU A 436 38.84 2.03 4.63
C GLU A 436 39.88 2.51 3.62
N GLU A 437 40.50 1.58 2.89
CA GLU A 437 41.55 1.84 1.88
C GLU A 437 40.98 2.08 0.48
N SER A 438 39.66 1.92 0.31
CA SER A 438 39.01 1.97 -1.01
C SER A 438 38.80 3.39 -1.57
N PHE A 439 39.09 4.43 -0.78
CA PHE A 439 38.83 5.83 -1.14
C PHE A 439 40.06 6.72 -0.95
N VAL A 440 40.27 7.64 -1.89
CA VAL A 440 41.23 8.73 -1.75
C VAL A 440 40.65 9.76 -0.79
N ARG A 441 41.41 10.09 0.26
CA ARG A 441 40.96 10.99 1.35
C ARG A 441 41.52 12.40 1.27
N THR A 442 42.70 12.56 0.68
CA THR A 442 43.39 13.85 0.54
C THR A 442 43.72 14.10 -0.93
N ALA A 443 43.23 15.18 -1.51
CA ALA A 443 43.62 15.61 -2.86
C ALA A 443 44.46 16.88 -2.80
N SER A 444 45.76 16.77 -3.09
CA SER A 444 46.51 17.85 -3.72
C SER A 444 46.17 17.80 -5.21
N GLU A 445 45.57 18.86 -5.78
CA GLU A 445 45.24 18.93 -7.22
C GLU A 445 46.44 18.66 -8.14
N LYS A 446 47.68 18.73 -7.62
CA LYS A 446 48.92 18.55 -8.38
C LYS A 446 49.50 17.12 -8.37
N ASP A 447 49.02 16.23 -7.50
CA ASP A 447 49.64 14.91 -7.26
C ASP A 447 48.77 13.71 -7.65
N VAL A 448 47.56 13.92 -8.19
CA VAL A 448 46.69 12.83 -8.63
C VAL A 448 46.96 12.53 -10.11
N PRO A 449 47.44 11.31 -10.47
CA PRO A 449 47.69 10.89 -11.85
C PRO A 449 46.45 11.00 -12.75
N GLU A 450 46.58 10.66 -14.05
CA GLU A 450 45.42 10.37 -14.92
C GLU A 450 44.38 9.53 -14.17
N LEU A 451 43.08 9.75 -14.44
CA LEU A 451 41.98 9.02 -13.80
C LEU A 451 42.21 7.50 -13.89
N GLU A 452 42.80 6.91 -12.84
CA GLU A 452 43.01 5.47 -12.76
C GLU A 452 41.71 4.79 -12.30
N TYR A 453 41.39 3.70 -12.97
CA TYR A 453 40.26 2.85 -12.61
C TYR A 453 40.61 2.05 -11.36
N PRO A 454 39.73 1.97 -10.33
CA PRO A 454 38.29 2.26 -10.38
C PRO A 454 37.90 3.70 -9.98
N TYR A 455 37.01 4.33 -10.76
CA TYR A 455 36.51 5.71 -10.55
C TYR A 455 35.85 5.97 -9.18
N THR A 456 35.39 4.92 -8.50
CA THR A 456 34.77 5.00 -7.16
C THR A 456 35.72 5.49 -6.07
N GLN A 457 37.05 5.35 -6.25
CA GLN A 457 38.03 5.83 -5.28
C GLN A 457 37.98 7.36 -5.07
N TYR A 458 37.46 8.10 -6.05
CA TYR A 458 37.35 9.57 -6.03
C TYR A 458 35.98 10.06 -5.54
N ALA A 459 35.10 9.17 -5.08
CA ALA A 459 33.69 9.44 -4.86
C ALA A 459 33.36 10.46 -3.75
N PHE A 460 34.31 10.93 -2.96
CA PHE A 460 34.05 11.83 -1.83
C PHE A 460 34.94 13.08 -1.78
N LEU A 461 35.78 13.30 -2.80
CA LEU A 461 36.79 14.38 -2.79
C LEU A 461 36.24 15.78 -3.04
N ASP A 462 35.07 15.89 -3.67
CA ASP A 462 34.46 17.17 -4.08
C ASP A 462 33.40 17.68 -3.09
N PHE A 463 33.23 16.99 -1.96
CA PHE A 463 32.36 17.43 -0.88
C PHE A 463 32.95 18.63 -0.14
N LYS A 464 32.07 19.50 0.39
CA LYS A 464 32.50 20.69 1.13
C LYS A 464 33.16 20.33 2.46
N ASP A 465 32.69 19.25 3.07
CA ASP A 465 33.14 18.74 4.37
C ASP A 465 33.44 17.24 4.24
N SER A 466 34.44 16.91 3.43
CA SER A 466 34.88 15.52 3.21
C SER A 466 35.34 14.85 4.50
N ASP A 467 35.97 15.60 5.39
CA ASP A 467 36.48 15.10 6.68
C ASP A 467 35.34 14.59 7.54
N LYS A 468 34.22 15.33 7.64
CA LYS A 468 33.04 14.89 8.38
C LYS A 468 32.41 13.60 7.82
N PHE A 469 32.45 13.41 6.50
CA PHE A 469 32.03 12.14 5.90
C PHE A 469 32.97 11.00 6.32
N PHE A 470 34.28 11.17 6.17
CA PHE A 470 35.27 10.14 6.51
C PHE A 470 35.31 9.82 8.00
N ASP A 471 35.13 10.82 8.87
CA ASP A 471 34.96 10.61 10.31
C ASP A 471 33.76 9.71 10.60
N ARG A 472 32.60 9.97 9.98
CA ARG A 472 31.42 9.11 10.12
C ARG A 472 31.71 7.70 9.59
N PHE A 473 32.35 7.63 8.42
CA PHE A 473 32.68 6.40 7.73
C PHE A 473 33.55 5.47 8.59
N ASP A 474 34.68 5.97 9.07
CA ASP A 474 35.62 5.22 9.90
C ASP A 474 34.98 4.80 11.24
N ASN A 475 34.20 5.70 11.84
CA ASN A 475 33.49 5.38 13.08
C ASN A 475 32.50 4.21 12.89
N GLN A 476 31.74 4.17 11.80
CA GLN A 476 30.81 3.06 11.53
C GLN A 476 31.56 1.75 11.23
N ILE A 477 32.67 1.81 10.48
CA ILE A 477 33.46 0.60 10.22
C ILE A 477 34.06 0.06 11.51
N ALA A 478 34.63 0.91 12.37
CA ALA A 478 35.18 0.52 13.66
C ALA A 478 34.13 -0.17 14.55
N ILE A 479 32.88 0.30 14.54
CA ILE A 479 31.75 -0.35 15.23
C ILE A 479 31.52 -1.76 14.67
N VAL A 480 31.41 -1.92 13.36
CA VAL A 480 31.18 -3.23 12.72
C VAL A 480 32.32 -4.20 12.99
N ARG A 481 33.58 -3.75 12.87
CA ARG A 481 34.77 -4.58 13.18
C ARG A 481 34.75 -5.06 14.62
N LYS A 482 34.35 -4.21 15.56
CA LYS A 482 34.19 -4.56 16.97
C LYS A 482 33.08 -5.58 17.18
N GLU A 483 31.90 -5.38 16.58
CA GLU A 483 30.77 -6.31 16.64
C GLU A 483 31.16 -7.70 16.09
N ILE A 484 31.79 -7.76 14.91
CA ILE A 484 32.28 -9.01 14.31
C ILE A 484 33.33 -9.69 15.22
N ALA A 485 34.24 -8.92 15.82
CA ALA A 485 35.25 -9.46 16.73
C ALA A 485 34.63 -10.02 18.02
N GLU A 486 33.60 -9.37 18.55
CA GLU A 486 32.83 -9.83 19.71
C GLU A 486 32.04 -11.11 19.39
N ASP A 487 31.38 -11.18 18.24
CA ASP A 487 30.66 -12.37 17.78
C ASP A 487 31.60 -13.56 17.55
N LYS A 488 32.77 -13.34 16.95
CA LYS A 488 33.82 -14.37 16.81
C LYS A 488 34.31 -14.85 18.19
N LYS A 489 34.43 -13.97 19.19
CA LYS A 489 34.79 -14.35 20.58
C LYS A 489 33.69 -15.17 21.26
N ILE A 490 32.42 -14.84 21.03
CA ILE A 490 31.25 -15.58 21.57
C ILE A 490 31.15 -16.96 20.91
N SER A 491 31.29 -17.05 19.58
CA SER A 491 31.24 -18.30 18.82
C SER A 491 32.38 -19.27 19.20
N ARG A 492 33.61 -18.75 19.42
CA ARG A 492 34.77 -19.55 19.87
C ARG A 492 34.63 -20.05 21.31
N LYS A 493 33.90 -19.32 22.17
CA LYS A 493 33.57 -19.77 23.53
C LYS A 493 32.20 -20.48 23.53
N LYS A 494 32.15 -21.75 23.10
CA LYS A 494 31.01 -22.65 23.37
C LYS A 494 30.87 -22.91 24.88
N LYS A 495 30.44 -21.92 25.67
CA LYS A 495 29.97 -22.05 27.07
C LYS A 495 29.36 -20.73 27.56
N LYS A 496 28.05 -20.76 27.81
CA LYS A 496 27.26 -19.92 28.75
C LYS A 496 27.84 -18.52 29.07
N VAL A 497 28.02 -17.67 28.07
CA VAL A 497 28.07 -16.22 28.35
C VAL A 497 26.61 -15.79 28.47
N LYS A 498 26.16 -15.48 29.70
CA LYS A 498 24.88 -14.79 29.90
C LYS A 498 25.01 -13.43 29.24
N VAL A 499 24.42 -13.26 28.06
CA VAL A 499 24.23 -11.92 27.48
C VAL A 499 23.49 -11.09 28.52
N LYS A 500 23.92 -9.86 28.77
CA LYS A 500 23.26 -8.97 29.73
C LYS A 500 21.88 -8.64 29.16
N GLU A 501 20.88 -9.29 29.69
CA GLU A 501 19.48 -9.10 29.32
C GLU A 501 18.86 -8.04 30.24
N LYS A 502 18.46 -6.90 29.69
CA LYS A 502 17.69 -5.88 30.42
C LYS A 502 16.19 -6.06 30.17
N PRO A 503 15.33 -5.97 31.20
CA PRO A 503 13.89 -5.98 30.98
C PRO A 503 13.49 -4.83 30.05
N LEU A 504 12.55 -5.10 29.15
CA LEU A 504 11.96 -4.11 28.28
C LEU A 504 11.12 -3.15 29.14
N GLU A 505 11.57 -1.91 29.31
CA GLU A 505 10.88 -0.90 30.11
C GLU A 505 9.71 -0.29 29.33
N VAL A 506 8.60 -1.04 29.23
CA VAL A 506 7.39 -0.56 28.54
C VAL A 506 6.33 -0.13 29.54
N ASN A 507 6.07 1.18 29.57
CA ASN A 507 5.02 1.79 30.41
C ASN A 507 3.74 2.11 29.62
N LYS A 508 3.85 2.30 28.30
CA LYS A 508 2.73 2.57 27.39
C LYS A 508 2.87 1.78 26.09
N VAL A 509 1.78 1.19 25.61
CA VAL A 509 1.69 0.56 24.29
C VAL A 509 0.54 1.15 23.49
N VAL A 510 0.71 1.17 22.16
CA VAL A 510 -0.39 1.44 21.22
C VAL A 510 -0.71 0.17 20.46
N VAL A 511 -1.94 -0.33 20.58
CA VAL A 511 -2.39 -1.47 19.79
C VAL A 511 -2.97 -0.96 18.47
N VAL A 512 -2.45 -1.49 17.37
CA VAL A 512 -2.75 -1.03 16.01
C VAL A 512 -3.61 -2.06 15.29
N ASN A 513 -4.74 -1.61 14.74
CA ASN A 513 -5.61 -2.33 13.84
C ASN A 513 -5.80 -3.82 14.23
N PRO A 514 -6.42 -4.11 15.38
CA PRO A 514 -6.55 -5.48 15.85
C PRO A 514 -7.43 -6.30 14.89
N ILE A 515 -6.97 -7.50 14.50
CA ILE A 515 -7.64 -8.34 13.49
C ILE A 515 -8.34 -9.53 14.14
N TYR A 516 -9.59 -9.83 13.74
CA TYR A 516 -10.28 -11.03 14.18
C TYR A 516 -11.06 -11.67 13.04
N LYS A 517 -10.78 -12.93 12.71
CA LYS A 517 -11.50 -13.69 11.67
C LYS A 517 -12.04 -15.01 12.23
N LYS A 518 -13.33 -15.25 12.01
CA LYS A 518 -14.03 -16.45 12.46
C LYS A 518 -14.47 -17.30 11.27
N ILE A 519 -14.00 -18.54 11.21
CA ILE A 519 -14.19 -19.46 10.08
C ILE A 519 -14.90 -20.73 10.55
N ASP A 520 -16.08 -21.01 10.01
CA ASP A 520 -16.80 -22.27 10.19
C ASP A 520 -16.76 -23.10 8.89
N ALA A 521 -15.76 -23.98 8.79
CA ALA A 521 -15.57 -24.86 7.63
C ALA A 521 -16.68 -25.91 7.45
N ARG A 522 -17.66 -25.98 8.37
CA ARG A 522 -18.83 -26.85 8.28
C ARG A 522 -19.94 -26.22 7.44
N LYS A 523 -19.93 -24.89 7.28
CA LYS A 523 -20.94 -24.10 6.55
C LYS A 523 -20.47 -23.81 5.13
N LYS A 524 -21.44 -23.54 4.22
CA LYS A 524 -21.13 -23.11 2.84
C LYS A 524 -20.46 -21.74 2.84
N GLN A 525 -21.06 -20.78 3.54
CA GLN A 525 -20.38 -19.52 3.88
C GLN A 525 -19.51 -19.76 5.11
N ARG A 526 -18.21 -19.87 4.88
CA ARG A 526 -17.24 -20.25 5.91
C ARG A 526 -16.92 -19.09 6.85
N VAL A 527 -16.67 -17.90 6.32
CA VAL A 527 -16.34 -16.73 7.14
C VAL A 527 -17.61 -16.21 7.82
N ARG A 528 -17.53 -15.94 9.13
CA ARG A 528 -18.62 -15.43 9.98
C ARG A 528 -18.39 -13.95 10.24
N HIS A 529 -18.57 -13.13 9.22
CA HIS A 529 -18.29 -11.68 9.23
C HIS A 529 -18.97 -10.94 10.39
N ILE A 530 -20.28 -11.06 10.53
CA ILE A 530 -21.06 -10.39 11.60
C ILE A 530 -20.57 -10.78 13.01
N GLU A 531 -20.34 -12.07 13.25
CA GLU A 531 -19.85 -12.55 14.55
C GLU A 531 -18.40 -12.09 14.84
N ALA A 532 -17.60 -11.83 13.80
CA ALA A 532 -16.24 -11.34 13.95
C ALA A 532 -16.21 -9.83 14.22
N GLU A 533 -17.06 -9.05 13.53
CA GLU A 533 -17.25 -7.62 13.78
C GLU A 533 -17.69 -7.36 15.22
N GLU A 534 -18.64 -8.13 15.77
CA GLU A 534 -19.06 -8.02 17.17
C GLU A 534 -17.90 -8.21 18.17
N VAL A 535 -16.93 -9.06 17.85
CA VAL A 535 -15.73 -9.25 18.68
C VAL A 535 -14.80 -8.04 18.57
N LEU A 536 -14.62 -7.51 17.36
CA LEU A 536 -13.76 -6.35 17.08
C LEU A 536 -14.28 -5.05 17.69
N LEU A 537 -15.60 -4.86 17.78
CA LEU A 537 -16.18 -3.69 18.45
C LEU A 537 -15.86 -3.65 19.95
N ASN A 538 -15.77 -4.82 20.59
CA ASN A 538 -15.52 -4.96 22.03
C ASN A 538 -14.04 -5.23 22.37
N ILE A 539 -13.13 -5.25 21.38
CA ILE A 539 -11.74 -5.65 21.61
C ILE A 539 -10.96 -4.58 22.38
N ASP A 540 -11.30 -3.31 22.20
CA ASP A 540 -10.64 -2.18 22.85
C ASP A 540 -10.80 -2.25 24.37
N GLU A 541 -12.02 -2.55 24.84
CA GLU A 541 -12.32 -2.77 26.26
C GLU A 541 -11.51 -3.97 26.81
N LYS A 542 -11.45 -5.07 26.05
CA LYS A 542 -10.69 -6.27 26.45
C LYS A 542 -9.21 -6.00 26.61
N ILE A 543 -8.64 -5.19 25.70
CA ILE A 543 -7.25 -4.73 25.75
C ILE A 543 -7.06 -3.84 26.98
N GLY A 544 -7.93 -2.85 27.20
CA GLY A 544 -7.86 -1.94 28.35
C GLY A 544 -7.92 -2.69 29.69
N VAL A 545 -8.82 -3.66 29.84
CA VAL A 545 -8.93 -4.50 31.05
C VAL A 545 -7.67 -5.34 31.27
N ALA A 546 -7.08 -5.88 30.20
CA ALA A 546 -5.86 -6.65 30.29
C ALA A 546 -4.65 -5.78 30.67
N ALA A 547 -4.53 -4.59 30.06
CA ALA A 547 -3.47 -3.64 30.32
C ALA A 547 -3.53 -3.07 31.75
N GLY A 548 -4.74 -2.72 32.23
CA GLY A 548 -4.96 -2.25 33.60
C GLY A 548 -4.54 -3.25 34.68
N LYS A 549 -4.77 -4.56 34.45
CA LYS A 549 -4.29 -5.62 35.37
C LYS A 549 -2.76 -5.74 35.42
N LEU A 550 -2.07 -5.20 34.42
CA LEU A 550 -0.62 -5.25 34.29
C LEU A 550 0.03 -3.91 34.63
N ASP A 551 -0.73 -2.91 35.08
CA ASP A 551 -0.24 -1.54 35.29
C ASP A 551 0.48 -1.02 34.05
N LEU A 552 -0.17 -1.18 32.89
CA LEU A 552 0.32 -0.78 31.58
C LEU A 552 -0.68 0.20 30.96
N SER A 553 -0.22 1.37 30.53
CA SER A 553 -1.06 2.28 29.76
C SER A 553 -1.26 1.72 28.34
N SER A 554 -2.50 1.69 27.85
CA SER A 554 -2.81 1.24 26.50
C SER A 554 -3.71 2.22 25.77
N GLU A 555 -3.42 2.43 24.49
CA GLU A 555 -4.28 3.13 23.55
C GLU A 555 -4.52 2.22 22.34
N VAL A 556 -5.70 2.28 21.72
CA VAL A 556 -6.05 1.40 20.60
C VAL A 556 -6.45 2.23 19.39
N ILE A 557 -5.77 1.98 18.28
CA ILE A 557 -6.12 2.51 16.96
C ILE A 557 -6.95 1.44 16.27
N ASN A 558 -8.28 1.53 16.41
CA ASN A 558 -9.22 0.55 15.86
C ASN A 558 -10.09 1.18 14.76
N PRO A 559 -9.89 0.81 13.49
CA PRO A 559 -10.71 1.32 12.39
C PRO A 559 -12.16 0.79 12.39
N ASN A 560 -12.49 -0.21 13.21
CA ASN A 560 -13.86 -0.72 13.33
C ASN A 560 -14.75 0.11 14.27
N ASN A 561 -14.16 1.01 15.07
CA ASN A 561 -14.85 1.85 16.08
C ASN A 561 -14.78 3.34 15.71
N LEU A 562 -14.82 3.68 14.42
CA LEU A 562 -14.68 5.06 13.97
C LEU A 562 -15.96 5.88 14.25
N THR A 563 -15.74 7.11 14.70
CA THR A 563 -16.76 8.15 14.83
C THR A 563 -16.44 9.31 13.90
N SER A 564 -17.36 10.25 13.72
CA SER A 564 -17.12 11.44 12.90
C SER A 564 -15.91 12.27 13.36
N GLY A 565 -15.54 12.20 14.64
CA GLY A 565 -14.37 12.87 15.22
C GLY A 565 -13.07 12.07 15.18
N SER A 566 -13.07 10.83 14.67
CA SER A 566 -11.92 9.91 14.71
C SER A 566 -10.86 10.18 13.64
N ILE A 567 -10.68 11.44 13.22
CA ILE A 567 -9.74 11.78 12.14
C ILE A 567 -8.29 11.45 12.50
N ARG A 568 -7.88 11.69 13.76
CA ARG A 568 -6.53 11.34 14.25
C ARG A 568 -6.27 9.84 14.17
N THR A 569 -7.28 9.03 14.52
CA THR A 569 -7.20 7.57 14.43
C THR A 569 -6.98 7.13 12.99
N MET A 570 -7.70 7.72 12.03
CA MET A 570 -7.55 7.39 10.61
C MET A 570 -6.16 7.77 10.07
N GLN A 571 -5.69 8.98 10.37
CA GLN A 571 -4.36 9.45 9.94
C GLN A 571 -3.23 8.61 10.54
N SER A 572 -3.34 8.26 11.83
CA SER A 572 -2.37 7.40 12.50
C SER A 572 -2.36 5.99 11.89
N ASN A 573 -3.55 5.43 11.61
CA ASN A 573 -3.70 4.13 10.98
C ASN A 573 -3.09 4.09 9.58
N SER A 574 -3.24 5.15 8.78
CA SER A 574 -2.61 5.28 7.45
C SER A 574 -1.09 5.17 7.54
N ILE A 575 -0.44 5.99 8.39
CA ILE A 575 1.03 5.99 8.54
C ILE A 575 1.53 4.65 9.10
N LEU A 576 0.84 4.08 10.10
CA LEU A 576 1.23 2.81 10.71
C LEU A 576 1.09 1.62 9.76
N ASN A 577 0.05 1.62 8.91
CA ASN A 577 -0.13 0.57 7.91
C ASN A 577 0.89 0.71 6.77
N ASP A 578 1.18 1.93 6.31
CA ASP A 578 2.29 2.18 5.36
C ASP A 578 3.62 1.63 5.92
N TRP A 579 3.91 1.93 7.19
CA TRP A 579 5.15 1.50 7.83
C TRP A 579 5.23 -0.01 8.02
N ILE A 580 4.18 -0.65 8.56
CA ILE A 580 4.21 -2.11 8.77
C ILE A 580 4.24 -2.87 7.44
N ASP A 581 3.56 -2.37 6.40
CA ASP A 581 3.57 -3.01 5.09
C ASP A 581 4.98 -2.98 4.47
N GLU A 582 5.71 -1.87 4.60
CA GLU A 582 7.12 -1.79 4.19
C GLU A 582 8.00 -2.78 4.99
N GLN A 583 7.87 -2.80 6.33
CA GLN A 583 8.63 -3.73 7.19
C GLN A 583 8.35 -5.20 6.86
N MET A 584 7.11 -5.54 6.49
CA MET A 584 6.73 -6.90 6.14
C MET A 584 7.18 -7.31 4.73
N ARG A 585 7.62 -6.37 3.88
CA ARG A 585 8.13 -6.65 2.52
C ARG A 585 9.60 -7.04 2.50
N SER A 586 10.42 -6.56 3.44
CA SER A 586 11.82 -6.94 3.54
C SER A 586 12.30 -6.98 4.98
N GLU A 587 12.83 -8.12 5.40
CA GLU A 587 13.50 -8.25 6.70
C GLU A 587 14.91 -7.61 6.71
N LYS A 588 15.43 -7.20 5.55
CA LYS A 588 16.82 -6.72 5.38
C LYS A 588 16.95 -5.20 5.30
N LEU A 589 15.85 -4.48 5.05
CA LEU A 589 15.83 -3.01 5.08
C LEU A 589 15.76 -2.54 6.55
N GLN A 590 16.86 -2.02 7.09
CA GLN A 590 16.91 -1.62 8.50
C GLN A 590 16.25 -0.27 8.78
N VAL A 591 16.24 0.63 7.79
CA VAL A 591 15.69 1.98 7.93
C VAL A 591 14.55 2.16 6.95
N SER A 592 13.34 2.31 7.48
CA SER A 592 12.13 2.64 6.71
C SER A 592 12.28 3.95 5.94
N SER A 593 11.71 4.01 4.74
CA SER A 593 11.65 5.21 3.89
C SER A 593 10.78 6.34 4.45
N ILE A 594 10.05 6.06 5.54
CA ILE A 594 9.19 7.01 6.26
C ILE A 594 9.57 7.11 7.75
N TYR A 595 10.85 6.90 8.09
CA TYR A 595 11.35 6.89 9.47
C TYR A 595 10.95 8.15 10.27
N ASN A 596 11.05 9.32 9.65
CA ASN A 596 10.69 10.59 10.29
C ASN A 596 9.18 10.70 10.56
N GLU A 597 8.33 10.14 9.68
CA GLU A 597 6.87 10.13 9.87
C GLU A 597 6.48 9.26 11.07
N ILE A 598 7.02 8.03 11.13
CA ILE A 598 6.67 7.09 12.19
C ILE A 598 7.22 7.52 13.57
N THR A 599 8.40 8.12 13.62
CA THR A 599 8.97 8.63 14.88
C THR A 599 8.24 9.87 15.39
N THR A 600 7.81 10.76 14.48
CA THR A 600 6.93 11.88 14.85
C THR A 600 5.60 11.38 15.40
N LEU A 601 5.06 10.30 14.83
CA LEU A 601 3.86 9.65 15.34
C LEU A 601 4.08 9.06 16.75
N ALA A 602 5.19 8.35 16.95
CA ALA A 602 5.60 7.80 18.24
C ALA A 602 5.68 8.88 19.34
N ASP A 603 6.29 10.03 19.01
CA ASP A 603 6.38 11.18 19.92
C ASP A 603 4.98 11.69 20.31
N SER A 604 4.04 11.73 19.36
CA SER A 604 2.65 12.15 19.62
C SER A 604 1.88 11.21 20.54
N TYR A 605 2.22 9.91 20.51
CA TYR A 605 1.63 8.89 21.39
C TYR A 605 2.42 8.70 22.69
N LYS A 606 3.62 9.30 22.81
CA LYS A 606 4.55 9.17 23.93
C LYS A 606 4.94 7.71 24.20
N THR A 607 5.14 6.94 23.14
CA THR A 607 5.71 5.59 23.21
C THR A 607 6.34 5.21 21.88
N ASP A 608 7.42 4.45 21.96
CA ASP A 608 8.05 3.83 20.79
C ASP A 608 7.48 2.43 20.50
N HIS A 609 6.61 1.88 21.37
CA HIS A 609 6.15 0.49 21.30
C HIS A 609 4.73 0.37 20.71
N PHE A 610 4.66 -0.22 19.52
CA PHE A 610 3.41 -0.46 18.79
C PHE A 610 3.16 -1.96 18.63
N VAL A 611 1.89 -2.37 18.77
CA VAL A 611 1.50 -3.77 18.85
C VAL A 611 0.46 -4.09 17.77
N TRP A 612 0.82 -4.95 16.82
CA TRP A 612 -0.13 -5.55 15.87
C TRP A 612 -0.54 -6.91 16.42
N MET A 613 -1.84 -7.11 16.62
CA MET A 613 -2.34 -8.38 17.16
C MET A 613 -3.60 -8.84 16.46
N GLY A 614 -3.81 -10.14 16.47
CA GLY A 614 -5.02 -10.68 15.91
C GLY A 614 -5.30 -12.14 16.26
N GLY A 615 -6.48 -12.59 15.84
CA GLY A 615 -6.97 -13.94 16.10
C GLY A 615 -7.73 -14.51 14.92
N VAL A 616 -7.41 -15.76 14.55
CA VAL A 616 -8.16 -16.54 13.58
C VAL A 616 -8.71 -17.80 14.27
N THR A 617 -10.02 -17.97 14.25
CA THR A 617 -10.68 -19.15 14.82
C THR A 617 -11.30 -20.01 13.73
N VAL A 618 -11.03 -21.30 13.76
CA VAL A 618 -11.48 -22.25 12.73
C VAL A 618 -12.24 -23.40 13.38
N THR A 619 -13.52 -23.52 13.05
CA THR A 619 -14.37 -24.64 13.46
C THR A 619 -14.50 -25.63 12.31
N ARG A 620 -14.19 -26.92 12.57
CA ARG A 620 -14.23 -28.00 11.57
C ARG A 620 -15.07 -29.19 12.06
N LYS A 621 -15.56 -29.99 11.10
CA LYS A 621 -16.17 -31.29 11.42
C LYS A 621 -15.09 -32.20 12.02
N ARG A 622 -15.44 -32.95 13.06
CA ARG A 622 -14.55 -34.00 13.60
C ARG A 622 -14.47 -35.15 12.59
N ARG A 623 -13.25 -35.57 12.23
CA ARG A 623 -12.97 -36.77 11.42
C ARG A 623 -13.06 -38.02 12.30
N GLY A 624 -13.30 -39.19 11.71
CA GLY A 624 -13.32 -40.47 12.42
C GLY A 624 -14.56 -40.69 13.31
N LYS A 625 -15.69 -40.03 13.00
CA LYS A 625 -16.94 -40.19 13.78
C LYS A 625 -17.39 -41.63 13.89
N MET A 626 -17.26 -42.39 12.80
CA MET A 626 -17.60 -43.81 12.76
C MET A 626 -16.77 -44.62 13.75
N TRP A 627 -15.47 -44.32 13.87
CA TRP A 627 -14.60 -45.00 14.84
C TRP A 627 -14.96 -44.67 16.28
N LEU A 628 -15.39 -43.43 16.58
CA LEU A 628 -15.91 -43.06 17.89
C LEU A 628 -17.21 -43.79 18.24
N VAL A 629 -18.10 -43.97 17.27
CA VAL A 629 -19.34 -44.75 17.44
C VAL A 629 -19.00 -46.22 17.70
N LEU A 630 -18.12 -46.82 16.90
CA LEU A 630 -17.66 -48.19 17.07
C LEU A 630 -16.95 -48.40 18.41
N ALA A 631 -16.09 -47.48 18.83
CA ALA A 631 -15.41 -47.52 20.13
C ALA A 631 -16.40 -47.37 21.30
N SER A 632 -17.45 -46.56 21.15
CA SER A 632 -18.51 -46.44 22.16
C SER A 632 -19.31 -47.73 22.31
N ALA A 633 -19.53 -48.46 21.21
CA ALA A 633 -20.19 -49.77 21.23
C ALA A 633 -19.28 -50.88 21.78
N ALA A 634 -17.99 -50.85 21.46
CA ALA A 634 -17.01 -51.83 21.91
C ALA A 634 -16.64 -51.68 23.40
N VAL A 635 -16.71 -50.46 23.96
CA VAL A 635 -16.43 -50.17 25.36
C VAL A 635 -17.59 -49.36 25.96
N PRO A 636 -18.72 -50.00 26.33
CA PRO A 636 -19.91 -49.31 26.84
C PRO A 636 -19.66 -48.37 28.03
N PRO A 637 -18.78 -48.69 29.01
CA PRO A 637 -18.44 -47.75 30.08
C PRO A 637 -17.80 -46.43 29.60
N ALA A 638 -17.14 -46.43 28.45
CA ALA A 638 -16.54 -45.22 27.85
C ALA A 638 -17.54 -44.45 26.97
N ALA A 639 -18.71 -45.02 26.66
CA ALA A 639 -19.72 -44.41 25.79
C ALA A 639 -20.20 -43.02 26.27
N PRO A 640 -20.42 -42.77 27.59
CA PRO A 640 -20.78 -41.44 28.07
C PRO A 640 -19.74 -40.35 27.75
N LEU A 641 -18.47 -40.72 27.57
CA LEU A 641 -17.38 -39.80 27.18
C LEU A 641 -17.23 -39.69 25.66
N LEU A 642 -17.39 -40.80 24.93
CA LEU A 642 -17.12 -40.88 23.50
C LEU A 642 -18.29 -40.39 22.62
N ILE A 643 -19.54 -40.64 23.01
CA ILE A 643 -20.73 -40.23 22.25
C ILE A 643 -20.82 -38.69 22.11
N PRO A 644 -20.61 -37.88 23.15
CA PRO A 644 -20.58 -36.42 23.00
C PRO A 644 -19.52 -35.92 22.01
N LEU A 645 -18.40 -36.65 21.87
CA LEU A 645 -17.35 -36.30 20.91
C LEU A 645 -17.80 -36.43 19.45
N VAL A 646 -18.80 -37.28 19.15
CA VAL A 646 -19.36 -37.44 17.79
C VAL A 646 -20.09 -36.20 17.31
N PHE A 647 -20.77 -35.51 18.23
CA PHE A 647 -21.59 -34.33 17.95
C PHE A 647 -20.84 -33.01 18.16
N THR A 648 -19.74 -33.01 18.91
CA THR A 648 -18.94 -31.82 19.14
C THR A 648 -17.96 -31.55 17.97
N PRO A 649 -17.99 -30.33 17.39
CA PRO A 649 -17.00 -29.93 16.39
C PRO A 649 -15.62 -29.73 17.04
N LYS A 650 -14.55 -29.77 16.24
CA LYS A 650 -13.21 -29.37 16.68
C LYS A 650 -13.00 -27.90 16.34
N GLY A 651 -12.51 -27.12 17.31
CA GLY A 651 -12.02 -25.77 17.10
C GLY A 651 -10.49 -25.74 17.06
N ARG A 652 -9.94 -24.83 16.28
CA ARG A 652 -8.53 -24.45 16.32
C ARG A 652 -8.45 -22.94 16.27
N ASN A 653 -7.77 -22.35 17.23
CA ASN A 653 -7.55 -20.91 17.32
C ASN A 653 -6.07 -20.63 17.04
N LEU A 654 -5.79 -19.54 16.36
CA LEU A 654 -4.47 -19.00 16.13
C LEU A 654 -4.51 -17.54 16.58
N TYR A 655 -3.73 -17.19 17.59
CA TYR A 655 -3.52 -15.81 18.00
C TYR A 655 -2.10 -15.41 17.68
N PHE A 656 -1.92 -14.17 17.22
CA PHE A 656 -0.60 -13.62 16.99
C PHE A 656 -0.49 -12.21 17.59
N SER A 657 0.74 -11.83 17.91
CA SER A 657 1.11 -10.48 18.28
C SER A 657 2.54 -10.20 17.82
N LEU A 658 2.73 -9.03 17.24
CA LEU A 658 4.02 -8.45 16.85
C LEU A 658 4.17 -7.14 17.61
N VAL A 659 5.30 -6.96 18.29
CA VAL A 659 5.62 -5.73 19.00
C VAL A 659 6.87 -5.14 18.38
N PHE A 660 6.72 -3.92 17.86
CA PHE A 660 7.83 -3.19 17.30
C PHE A 660 8.18 -1.99 18.17
N ASN A 661 9.48 -1.73 18.26
CA ASN A 661 10.01 -0.43 18.62
C ASN A 661 10.25 0.37 17.34
N VAL A 662 9.38 1.34 17.05
CA VAL A 662 9.42 2.06 15.78
C VAL A 662 10.61 3.03 15.67
N ARG A 663 11.22 3.42 16.80
CA ARG A 663 12.40 4.28 16.80
C ARG A 663 13.68 3.53 16.45
N THR A 664 13.80 2.31 16.94
CA THR A 664 14.92 1.41 16.59
C THR A 664 14.61 0.52 15.38
N GLN A 665 13.38 0.57 14.84
CA GLN A 665 12.88 -0.29 13.76
C GLN A 665 12.93 -1.79 14.10
N ALA A 666 13.01 -2.14 15.39
CA ALA A 666 13.24 -3.52 15.83
C ALA A 666 11.92 -4.24 16.13
N LEU A 667 11.79 -5.46 15.63
CA LEU A 667 10.77 -6.42 16.05
C LEU A 667 11.20 -7.08 17.36
N GLU A 668 10.73 -6.55 18.50
CA GLU A 668 11.19 -6.96 19.82
C GLU A 668 10.46 -8.21 20.34
N VAL A 669 9.19 -8.38 19.99
CA VAL A 669 8.39 -9.53 20.42
C VAL A 669 7.57 -10.10 19.27
N VAL A 670 7.78 -11.39 19.00
CA VAL A 670 6.89 -12.22 18.20
C VAL A 670 6.22 -13.24 19.12
N ASP A 671 4.90 -13.29 19.08
CA ASP A 671 4.12 -14.29 19.80
C ASP A 671 3.06 -14.88 18.87
N VAL A 672 3.20 -16.17 18.53
CA VAL A 672 2.23 -16.89 17.73
C VAL A 672 1.80 -18.14 18.50
N ARG A 673 0.50 -18.26 18.78
CA ARG A 673 -0.06 -19.33 19.61
C ARG A 673 -1.20 -20.03 18.90
N SER A 674 -1.05 -21.34 18.72
CA SER A 674 -2.13 -22.18 18.21
C SER A 674 -2.70 -23.05 19.33
N MET A 675 -4.03 -23.06 19.47
CA MET A 675 -4.73 -23.85 20.48
C MET A 675 -5.81 -24.73 19.82
N SER A 676 -5.88 -26.00 20.19
CA SER A 676 -6.89 -26.95 19.68
C SER A 676 -8.18 -26.94 20.52
N VAL A 677 -8.71 -25.75 20.76
CA VAL A 677 -9.90 -25.50 21.57
C VAL A 677 -10.93 -24.73 20.76
N ARG A 678 -12.21 -24.84 21.14
CA ARG A 678 -13.27 -24.04 20.53
C ARG A 678 -13.10 -22.58 20.94
N ASP A 679 -13.45 -21.68 20.03
CA ASP A 679 -13.55 -20.25 20.30
C ASP A 679 -14.43 -19.97 21.53
N ASN A 680 -13.94 -19.11 22.42
CA ASN A 680 -14.59 -18.66 23.65
C ASN A 680 -14.01 -17.28 24.02
N ALA A 681 -14.88 -16.36 24.44
CA ALA A 681 -14.50 -15.01 24.87
C ALA A 681 -13.41 -14.98 25.96
N ASN A 682 -13.41 -15.95 26.89
CA ASN A 682 -12.40 -16.06 27.94
C ASN A 682 -11.02 -16.43 27.40
N ILE A 683 -10.98 -17.22 26.32
CA ILE A 683 -9.74 -17.62 25.67
C ILE A 683 -9.11 -16.40 24.99
N LEU A 684 -9.91 -15.61 24.27
CA LEU A 684 -9.44 -14.35 23.70
C LEU A 684 -8.89 -13.41 24.78
N GLN A 685 -9.64 -13.17 25.87
CA GLN A 685 -9.19 -12.32 26.98
C GLN A 685 -7.87 -12.80 27.59
N SER A 686 -7.76 -14.12 27.84
CA SER A 686 -6.54 -14.72 28.38
C SER A 686 -5.36 -14.58 27.43
N ASN A 687 -5.57 -14.67 26.12
CA ASN A 687 -4.50 -14.49 25.14
C ASN A 687 -4.02 -13.04 25.10
N ILE A 688 -4.93 -12.06 25.08
CA ILE A 688 -4.59 -10.62 25.13
C ILE A 688 -3.77 -10.32 26.40
N TYR A 689 -4.25 -10.74 27.57
CA TYR A 689 -3.53 -10.55 28.83
C TYR A 689 -2.12 -11.17 28.80
N TYR A 690 -2.00 -12.40 28.31
CA TYR A 690 -0.71 -13.07 28.23
C TYR A 690 0.27 -12.35 27.29
N THR A 691 -0.20 -11.84 26.15
CA THR A 691 0.62 -11.07 25.21
C THR A 691 1.21 -9.83 25.89
N LEU A 692 0.36 -9.04 26.56
CA LEU A 692 0.80 -7.84 27.28
C LEU A 692 1.70 -8.18 28.48
N LEU A 693 1.45 -9.30 29.17
CA LEU A 693 2.29 -9.79 30.26
C LEU A 693 3.69 -10.20 29.75
N LYS A 694 3.74 -10.84 28.58
CA LYS A 694 5.00 -11.25 27.94
C LYS A 694 5.85 -10.02 27.65
N LEU A 695 5.26 -8.99 27.05
CA LEU A 695 5.92 -7.70 26.79
C LEU A 695 6.57 -7.10 28.04
N LYS A 696 5.84 -7.02 29.17
CA LYS A 696 6.39 -6.51 30.45
C LYS A 696 7.51 -7.38 31.03
N LYS A 697 7.57 -8.67 30.67
CA LYS A 697 8.58 -9.63 31.16
C LYS A 697 9.71 -9.87 30.17
N THR A 698 9.58 -9.43 28.93
CA THR A 698 10.60 -9.60 27.89
C THR A 698 11.88 -8.92 28.36
N LYS A 699 13.01 -9.58 28.11
CA LYS A 699 14.31 -8.96 28.27
C LYS A 699 14.99 -8.89 26.91
N VAL A 700 15.60 -7.74 26.62
CA VAL A 700 16.34 -7.49 25.39
C VAL A 700 17.83 -7.66 25.67
N LYS A 701 18.54 -8.24 24.71
CA LYS A 701 20.01 -8.31 24.74
C LYS A 701 20.57 -6.90 24.59
N VAL A 702 21.41 -6.48 25.54
CA VAL A 702 22.15 -5.21 25.49
C VAL A 702 23.45 -5.41 24.75
#